data_AF-A0A535MWT5-F1
#
_entry.id   AF-A0A535MWT5-F1
#
_cell.length_a   1.000
_cell.length_b   1.000
_cell.length_c   1.000
_cell.angle_alpha   90.00
_cell.angle_beta   90.00
_cell.angle_gamma   90.00
#
_symmetry.space_group_name_H-M   'P 1'
#
loop_
_entity.id
_entity.type
_entity.pdbx_description
1 polymer ?
#
loop_
_entity_poly.entity_id
_entity_poly.type
_entity_poly.pdbx_seq_one_letter_code
_entity_poly.pdbx_strand_id
1 'polypeptide(L)'
;MPNCHVFVDGTRLALDEEARLVSVDVDLDGELFGRCEVSFHDPSLKLIDGRQFQSGTAVQIDLGFGSQLSRIFDGEVVGLEPRFRRDVPPALHVICYERLHRLALSPATRAFNNVDDDEIVKNVARDHGLTGEAPTGSKSHILQSNVTDAVLLRRIAQKDGNRVRLDGKKIVVAAPSTSSQVVIAPGDGLKKVKVRINALSQVEEVTVHGWDPQARQEIVGKAKAAGGQRDEGAKKYGAGKTLSIAGHEHAPTDTATADRMAKGRLQKIADGFVTAEMELIGDPRLRPEVQVELQKVGTQIDGIYRVDRARHRFSKHGYLVSLKAVRISTPPPPAQAQQAPPPQQPQSAPAQPAAAAPPAALAAPAPQSAPKPAPKAKVDPVIGPAKVDVVVKKFFKDSTGATKPYTKPKRQKVVLSTSESFEAAGSGTFTRSNDSIKFFKSADKDDEIKFDGKDNVFKGSQLSGGVALYAEGAKPSAALDDVKLTLKLAGGSKTIGPDAVCKATSVEVTLDICKGRLSPAGDPPPLSQDDKIAVGRNLLVQDAAGHFERAQLIVRQVKPAAFSGSLVISAKGGVTAFTNEKPTKGEKEALPYTIADASKIPAKGDRTLWAEGKAPSADMLDAGFILALKGVEDDADHVVATAVQIQLDICQSRKKAGADPDAMSAENKVKVGRFVHEQDTASHHGRALLVVRKVKPEKFKGTLVLKGNNTARIELFPNELKTGGEAATAVPHEIDFDPKDATKKNEDKKFWVQGKTVSVALRDVSLWIHLKDDNPTNADTVLITVVKFKKLTADIPSTPAITNRAGNSPVNRHAWKIADPTPAANDFNEDYAVNKPIVLLENSILDKDRIKLSVAIEPAGVPVRWAVIRDRRPAPDGDHKDVIALKDNPEAPTLGSDAEGLTNTLLADAVGSFHICPFVNCNEGKTFEFMAKDGTRIDREPFIMMNLVLVRVQGVSNDSKGQKANCSPSPAVGQTAANFAGFTTSSSGGGAWTGANSGWHADAKVDVIGGGQDGKRGLDKVFGGWIQHIFLNNISSAYNLPPVGGVTPPARNHK
;
A
#
# COMPACT_ATOMS: atom_id res chain seq x y z
N MET A 1 44.42 -4.14 9.89
CA MET A 1 43.04 -4.48 10.34
C MET A 1 42.11 -3.32 9.99
N PRO A 2 40.80 -3.56 9.76
CA PRO A 2 39.83 -2.48 9.65
C PRO A 2 39.74 -1.72 10.98
N ASN A 3 39.48 -0.43 10.93
CA ASN A 3 39.42 0.45 12.09
C ASN A 3 38.26 1.46 11.93
N CYS A 4 37.71 1.94 13.03
CA CYS A 4 36.54 2.82 13.10
C CYS A 4 36.71 3.77 14.29
N HIS A 5 36.52 5.07 14.07
CA HIS A 5 36.46 6.06 15.14
C HIS A 5 35.11 6.77 15.14
N VAL A 6 34.50 6.84 16.32
CA VAL A 6 33.23 7.52 16.56
C VAL A 6 33.52 8.80 17.32
N PHE A 7 33.06 9.93 16.76
CA PHE A 7 33.16 11.25 17.36
C PHE A 7 31.77 11.74 17.74
N VAL A 8 31.68 12.35 18.92
CA VAL A 8 30.46 12.81 19.58
C VAL A 8 30.70 14.25 20.03
N ASP A 9 29.89 15.19 19.55
CA ASP A 9 30.10 16.65 19.68
C ASP A 9 31.56 17.07 19.38
N GLY A 10 32.13 16.47 18.32
CA GLY A 10 33.50 16.73 17.86
C GLY A 10 34.61 16.05 18.66
N THR A 11 34.29 15.42 19.80
CA THR A 11 35.26 14.70 20.64
C THR A 11 35.21 13.21 20.30
N ARG A 12 36.36 12.55 20.11
CA ARG A 12 36.38 11.08 19.93
C ARG A 12 35.95 10.39 21.24
N LEU A 13 35.16 9.32 21.14
CA LEU A 13 34.78 8.52 22.31
C LEU A 13 36.00 8.05 23.11
N ALA A 14 35.84 7.96 24.42
CA ALA A 14 36.88 7.42 25.29
C ALA A 14 37.16 5.95 24.96
N LEU A 15 38.40 5.49 25.17
CA LEU A 15 38.83 4.14 24.76
C LEU A 15 38.02 3.01 25.41
N ASP A 16 37.47 3.22 26.62
CA ASP A 16 36.58 2.26 27.32
C ASP A 16 35.15 2.20 26.78
N GLU A 17 34.77 3.18 25.94
CA GLU A 17 33.48 3.30 25.27
C GLU A 17 33.58 2.90 23.79
N GLU A 18 34.68 3.29 23.13
CA GLU A 18 35.02 2.82 21.79
C GLU A 18 35.27 1.30 21.78
N ALA A 19 35.85 0.74 22.86
CA ALA A 19 35.96 -0.71 23.06
C ALA A 19 34.61 -1.44 23.24
N ARG A 20 33.50 -0.72 23.47
CA ARG A 20 32.14 -1.30 23.53
C ARG A 20 31.48 -1.41 22.15
N LEU A 21 32.10 -0.83 21.10
CA LEU A 21 31.53 -0.77 19.76
C LEU A 21 31.45 -2.16 19.10
N VAL A 22 30.22 -2.59 18.78
CA VAL A 22 29.91 -3.90 18.17
C VAL A 22 29.84 -3.80 16.65
N SER A 23 29.21 -2.73 16.16
CA SER A 23 29.05 -2.46 14.73
C SER A 23 28.67 -1.02 14.45
N VAL A 24 29.10 -0.52 13.28
CA VAL A 24 28.55 0.68 12.65
C VAL A 24 28.02 0.33 11.27
N ASP A 25 26.82 0.79 10.96
CA ASP A 25 26.17 0.59 9.68
C ASP A 25 25.73 1.96 9.15
N VAL A 26 26.42 2.47 8.13
CA VAL A 26 26.11 3.75 7.46
C VAL A 26 25.51 3.45 6.11
N ASP A 27 24.31 3.94 5.84
CA ASP A 27 23.56 3.75 4.59
C ASP A 27 23.40 5.13 3.92
N LEU A 28 24.26 5.42 2.93
CA LEU A 28 24.30 6.67 2.17
C LEU A 28 23.60 6.48 0.83
N ASP A 29 22.71 7.39 0.46
CA ASP A 29 21.82 7.27 -0.70
C ASP A 29 21.73 8.61 -1.44
N GLY A 30 21.77 8.61 -2.78
CA GLY A 30 21.80 9.83 -3.59
C GLY A 30 20.46 10.54 -3.76
N GLU A 31 19.34 9.96 -3.31
CA GLU A 31 18.02 10.62 -3.31
C GLU A 31 17.38 10.72 -1.92
N LEU A 32 17.75 9.82 -0.98
CA LEU A 32 17.32 9.85 0.42
C LEU A 32 18.33 10.58 1.33
N PHE A 33 18.10 10.58 2.65
CA PHE A 33 19.07 11.10 3.62
C PHE A 33 19.95 9.96 4.12
N GLY A 34 21.24 10.23 4.33
CA GLY A 34 22.15 9.31 4.98
C GLY A 34 21.69 8.96 6.41
N ARG A 35 21.70 7.67 6.71
CA ARG A 35 21.38 7.09 8.04
C ARG A 35 22.61 6.38 8.58
N CYS A 36 22.86 6.50 9.88
CA CYS A 36 23.89 5.74 10.57
C CYS A 36 23.31 5.05 11.81
N GLU A 37 23.61 3.76 11.99
CA GLU A 37 23.30 2.99 13.18
C GLU A 37 24.61 2.58 13.87
N VAL A 38 24.83 3.10 15.08
CA VAL A 38 26.00 2.79 15.92
C VAL A 38 25.53 1.88 17.05
N SER A 39 26.20 0.74 17.24
CA SER A 39 25.74 -0.30 18.18
C SER A 39 26.82 -0.63 19.21
N PHE A 40 26.50 -0.53 20.50
CA PHE A 40 27.41 -0.78 21.61
C PHE A 40 26.91 -1.90 22.53
N HIS A 41 27.80 -2.75 23.05
CA HIS A 41 27.50 -3.61 24.20
C HIS A 41 27.72 -2.82 25.48
N ASP A 42 26.69 -2.67 26.30
CA ASP A 42 26.73 -1.85 27.51
C ASP A 42 26.24 -2.62 28.74
N PRO A 43 26.97 -3.68 29.17
CA PRO A 43 26.56 -4.53 30.29
C PRO A 43 26.51 -3.81 31.65
N SER A 44 27.06 -2.60 31.73
CA SER A 44 27.05 -1.75 32.93
C SER A 44 26.14 -0.52 32.80
N LEU A 45 25.32 -0.45 31.75
CA LEU A 45 24.38 0.65 31.45
C LEU A 45 25.00 2.07 31.38
N LYS A 46 26.34 2.19 31.21
CA LYS A 46 27.08 3.47 31.26
C LYS A 46 26.67 4.41 30.13
N LEU A 47 26.41 3.85 28.95
CA LEU A 47 26.01 4.58 27.74
C LEU A 47 24.48 4.76 27.69
N ILE A 48 23.72 3.79 28.23
CA ILE A 48 22.25 3.83 28.29
C ILE A 48 21.75 4.89 29.28
N ASP A 49 22.34 4.96 30.47
CA ASP A 49 22.03 5.98 31.50
C ASP A 49 22.86 7.28 31.30
N GLY A 50 23.77 7.26 30.32
CA GLY A 50 24.65 8.38 29.96
C GLY A 50 23.93 9.50 29.20
N ARG A 51 24.60 10.66 29.09
CA ARG A 51 24.08 11.84 28.36
C ARG A 51 24.76 12.09 27.00
N GLN A 52 25.77 11.31 26.64
CA GLN A 52 26.58 11.57 25.44
C GLN A 52 25.89 11.26 24.10
N PHE A 53 24.70 10.65 24.09
CA PHE A 53 23.95 10.41 22.85
C PHE A 53 22.53 11.01 22.91
N GLN A 54 22.37 12.18 23.52
CA GLN A 54 21.06 12.86 23.53
C GLN A 54 20.64 13.28 22.10
N SER A 55 19.33 13.39 21.88
CA SER A 55 18.81 13.77 20.55
C SER A 55 19.30 15.17 20.16
N GLY A 56 19.83 15.32 18.95
CA GLY A 56 20.49 16.52 18.46
C GLY A 56 22.01 16.59 18.71
N THR A 57 22.61 15.69 19.51
CA THR A 57 24.07 15.57 19.64
C THR A 57 24.71 15.21 18.30
N ALA A 58 25.79 15.91 17.93
CA ALA A 58 26.46 15.70 16.65
C ALA A 58 27.29 14.41 16.65
N VAL A 59 27.19 13.61 15.59
CA VAL A 59 27.93 12.34 15.43
C VAL A 59 28.67 12.29 14.10
N GLN A 60 29.96 12.01 14.18
CA GLN A 60 30.84 11.76 13.03
C GLN A 60 31.37 10.32 13.10
N ILE A 61 31.45 9.65 11.95
CA ILE A 61 32.04 8.31 11.81
C ILE A 61 33.19 8.35 10.80
N ASP A 62 34.37 7.92 11.23
CA ASP A 62 35.55 7.76 10.39
C ASP A 62 35.87 6.26 10.24
N LEU A 63 36.05 5.78 8.99
CA LEU A 63 36.25 4.36 8.66
C LEU A 63 37.44 4.16 7.72
N GLY A 64 38.07 2.99 7.80
CA GLY A 64 39.17 2.60 6.93
C GLY A 64 40.02 1.45 7.50
N PHE A 65 41.34 1.49 7.26
CA PHE A 65 42.28 0.44 7.65
C PHE A 65 43.54 1.00 8.32
N GLY A 66 43.90 0.44 9.48
CA GLY A 66 45.05 0.91 10.25
C GLY A 66 44.90 2.37 10.67
N SER A 67 45.87 3.21 10.28
CA SER A 67 45.85 4.66 10.47
C SER A 67 45.19 5.44 9.33
N GLN A 68 44.87 4.80 8.21
CA GLN A 68 44.17 5.44 7.08
C GLN A 68 42.66 5.35 7.29
N LEU A 69 42.10 6.41 7.87
CA LEU A 69 40.67 6.60 8.11
C LEU A 69 40.16 7.83 7.36
N SER A 70 38.92 7.78 6.91
CA SER A 70 38.22 8.91 6.28
C SER A 70 36.81 9.06 6.84
N ARG A 71 36.36 10.31 7.05
CA ARG A 71 34.99 10.62 7.48
C ARG A 71 33.97 10.11 6.48
N ILE A 72 33.15 9.14 6.88
CA ILE A 72 32.06 8.56 6.09
C ILE A 72 30.71 9.19 6.40
N PHE A 73 30.49 9.61 7.65
CA PHE A 73 29.21 10.18 8.10
C PHE A 73 29.44 11.44 8.94
N ASP A 74 28.54 12.43 8.79
CA ASP A 74 28.45 13.64 9.59
C ASP A 74 26.96 13.97 9.78
N GLY A 75 26.46 13.85 11.00
CA GLY A 75 25.04 13.94 11.29
C GLY A 75 24.79 14.19 12.77
N GLU A 76 23.62 13.77 13.24
CA GLU A 76 23.19 13.93 14.63
C GLU A 76 22.31 12.76 15.07
N VAL A 77 22.31 12.48 16.38
CA VAL A 77 21.42 11.48 16.99
C VAL A 77 19.98 11.94 16.85
N VAL A 78 19.10 11.06 16.37
CA VAL A 78 17.64 11.29 16.30
C VAL A 78 16.84 10.32 17.18
N GLY A 79 17.45 9.21 17.61
CA GLY A 79 16.79 8.23 18.45
C GLY A 79 17.76 7.27 19.13
N LEU A 80 17.36 6.77 20.30
CA LEU A 80 18.07 5.74 21.06
C LEU A 80 17.18 4.52 21.22
N GLU A 81 17.74 3.35 20.94
CA GLU A 81 17.13 2.06 21.24
C GLU A 81 18.02 1.27 22.23
N PRO A 82 17.79 1.41 23.54
CA PRO A 82 18.26 0.44 24.53
C PRO A 82 17.59 -0.91 24.27
N ARG A 83 18.38 -1.94 23.97
CA ARG A 83 17.87 -3.29 23.67
C ARG A 83 18.31 -4.28 24.75
N PHE A 84 17.32 -4.81 25.46
CA PHE A 84 17.47 -5.84 26.48
C PHE A 84 16.97 -7.18 25.93
N ARG A 85 17.80 -8.22 26.03
CA ARG A 85 17.49 -9.59 25.61
C ARG A 85 18.07 -10.55 26.64
N ARG A 86 17.45 -11.72 26.82
CA ARG A 86 17.89 -12.70 27.83
C ARG A 86 19.27 -13.30 27.54
N ASP A 87 19.60 -13.45 26.25
CA ASP A 87 20.70 -14.31 25.79
C ASP A 87 21.93 -13.54 25.27
N VAL A 88 21.93 -12.21 25.40
CA VAL A 88 23.07 -11.32 25.06
C VAL A 88 23.13 -10.16 26.07
N PRO A 89 24.31 -9.53 26.28
CA PRO A 89 24.40 -8.34 27.12
C PRO A 89 23.45 -7.22 26.69
N PRO A 90 22.99 -6.36 27.62
CA PRO A 90 22.34 -5.10 27.27
C PRO A 90 23.14 -4.32 26.23
N ALA A 91 22.44 -3.72 25.27
CA ALA A 91 23.06 -3.00 24.16
C ALA A 91 22.37 -1.66 23.90
N LEU A 92 23.15 -0.64 23.53
CA LEU A 92 22.62 0.62 23.04
C LEU A 92 22.77 0.67 21.52
N HIS A 93 21.66 0.88 20.81
CA HIS A 93 21.69 1.24 19.40
C HIS A 93 21.34 2.73 19.26
N VAL A 94 22.29 3.51 18.75
CA VAL A 94 22.16 4.94 18.49
C VAL A 94 21.81 5.12 17.01
N ILE A 95 20.66 5.74 16.73
CA ILE A 95 20.21 6.04 15.37
C ILE A 95 20.52 7.51 15.08
N CYS A 96 21.34 7.73 14.06
CA CYS A 96 21.72 9.06 13.59
C CYS A 96 21.25 9.27 12.14
N TYR A 97 20.93 10.52 11.80
CA TYR A 97 20.65 10.95 10.43
C TYR A 97 21.52 12.16 10.07
N GLU A 98 21.81 12.33 8.78
CA GLU A 98 22.38 13.58 8.27
C GLU A 98 21.48 14.77 8.66
N ARG A 99 22.09 15.93 8.92
CA ARG A 99 21.36 17.13 9.39
C ARG A 99 20.31 17.63 8.39
N LEU A 100 20.43 17.24 7.12
CA LEU A 100 19.46 17.48 6.06
C LEU A 100 18.08 16.86 6.34
N HIS A 101 17.98 15.87 7.25
CA HIS A 101 16.69 15.32 7.69
C HIS A 101 15.80 16.36 8.38
N ARG A 102 16.37 17.43 8.98
CA ARG A 102 15.60 18.51 9.61
C ARG A 102 14.64 19.19 8.64
N LEU A 103 15.01 19.25 7.34
CA LEU A 103 14.15 19.75 6.26
C LEU A 103 12.85 18.93 6.08
N ALA A 104 12.75 17.73 6.67
CA ALA A 104 11.59 16.85 6.58
C ALA A 104 10.72 16.82 7.85
N LEU A 105 11.07 17.55 8.91
CA LEU A 105 10.38 17.49 10.21
C LEU A 105 9.05 18.25 10.25
N SER A 106 8.85 19.24 9.38
CA SER A 106 7.62 20.06 9.39
C SER A 106 7.21 20.47 7.98
N PRO A 107 5.93 20.38 7.62
CA PRO A 107 5.42 20.96 6.39
C PRO A 107 5.31 22.48 6.53
N ALA A 108 5.49 23.20 5.42
CA ALA A 108 5.27 24.63 5.36
C ALA A 108 4.36 24.98 4.17
N THR A 109 3.71 26.14 4.26
CA THR A 109 2.94 26.74 3.18
C THR A 109 3.52 28.11 2.85
N ARG A 110 4.15 28.24 1.68
CA ARG A 110 4.94 29.42 1.28
C ARG A 110 4.84 29.70 -0.20
N ALA A 111 4.59 30.96 -0.57
CA ALA A 111 4.58 31.42 -1.94
C ALA A 111 5.91 32.07 -2.32
N PHE A 112 6.64 31.42 -3.23
CA PHE A 112 7.87 31.90 -3.84
C PHE A 112 7.50 32.62 -5.13
N ASN A 113 7.56 33.96 -5.15
CA ASN A 113 7.02 34.79 -6.24
C ASN A 113 8.12 35.48 -7.04
N ASN A 114 8.13 35.29 -8.36
CA ASN A 114 9.13 35.84 -9.29
C ASN A 114 10.59 35.54 -8.87
N VAL A 115 10.83 34.28 -8.50
CA VAL A 115 12.15 33.77 -8.09
C VAL A 115 12.56 32.54 -8.87
N ASP A 116 13.87 32.30 -8.98
CA ASP A 116 14.43 31.11 -9.63
C ASP A 116 14.76 29.99 -8.64
N ASP A 117 15.23 28.86 -9.16
CA ASP A 117 15.49 27.65 -8.36
C ASP A 117 16.62 27.88 -7.32
N ASP A 118 17.60 28.75 -7.61
CA ASP A 118 18.72 29.09 -6.72
C ASP A 118 18.31 30.06 -5.61
N GLU A 119 17.50 31.07 -5.91
CA GLU A 119 16.89 31.94 -4.89
C GLU A 119 16.02 31.15 -3.91
N ILE A 120 15.26 30.15 -4.38
CA ILE A 120 14.46 29.26 -3.50
C ILE A 120 15.40 28.41 -2.62
N VAL A 121 16.42 27.78 -3.20
CA VAL A 121 17.39 26.95 -2.45
C VAL A 121 18.14 27.78 -1.41
N LYS A 122 18.54 29.02 -1.73
CA LYS A 122 19.17 29.96 -0.79
C LYS A 122 18.23 30.43 0.32
N ASN A 123 16.95 30.62 0.02
CA ASN A 123 15.96 30.97 1.03
C ASN A 123 15.73 29.82 2.01
N VAL A 124 15.42 28.62 1.51
CA VAL A 124 15.23 27.41 2.34
C VAL A 124 16.49 27.09 3.16
N ALA A 125 17.69 27.22 2.59
CA ALA A 125 18.92 27.00 3.35
C ALA A 125 19.07 27.98 4.52
N ARG A 126 18.77 29.27 4.31
CA ARG A 126 18.88 30.32 5.33
C ARG A 126 18.01 30.03 6.56
N ASP A 127 16.78 29.55 6.34
CA ASP A 127 15.82 29.26 7.41
C ASP A 127 16.30 28.14 8.36
N HIS A 128 17.16 27.23 7.87
CA HIS A 128 17.78 26.15 8.65
C HIS A 128 19.23 26.45 9.07
N GLY A 129 19.70 27.69 8.92
CA GLY A 129 21.06 28.11 9.31
C GLY A 129 22.17 27.59 8.38
N LEU A 130 21.82 27.27 7.14
CA LEU A 130 22.70 26.73 6.09
C LEU A 130 22.90 27.74 4.95
N THR A 131 23.83 27.46 4.04
CA THR A 131 23.97 28.16 2.76
C THR A 131 23.40 27.32 1.61
N GLY A 132 23.05 27.94 0.49
CA GLY A 132 22.41 27.28 -0.65
C GLY A 132 23.04 27.65 -2.00
N GLU A 133 22.99 26.72 -2.95
CA GLU A 133 23.40 26.90 -4.35
C GLU A 133 22.61 25.97 -5.27
N ALA A 134 22.13 26.51 -6.39
CA ALA A 134 21.61 25.74 -7.53
C ALA A 134 21.96 26.44 -8.86
N PRO A 135 21.74 25.79 -10.01
CA PRO A 135 21.70 26.48 -11.31
C PRO A 135 20.68 27.61 -11.30
N THR A 136 21.14 28.82 -11.61
CA THR A 136 20.26 29.97 -11.88
C THR A 136 19.41 29.72 -13.13
N GLY A 137 18.19 30.26 -13.17
CA GLY A 137 17.29 30.03 -14.29
C GLY A 137 16.13 31.01 -14.40
N SER A 138 15.12 30.64 -15.18
CA SER A 138 13.90 31.42 -15.36
C SER A 138 13.17 31.60 -14.01
N LYS A 139 12.88 32.87 -13.68
CA LYS A 139 12.06 33.22 -12.52
C LYS A 139 10.61 32.75 -12.70
N SER A 140 10.01 32.27 -11.63
CA SER A 140 8.70 31.61 -11.65
C SER A 140 7.89 31.90 -10.39
N HIS A 141 6.65 31.39 -10.32
CA HIS A 141 5.82 31.40 -9.13
C HIS A 141 5.61 29.96 -8.65
N ILE A 142 6.15 29.62 -7.47
CA ILE A 142 6.07 28.28 -6.89
C ILE A 142 5.39 28.35 -5.53
N LEU A 143 4.31 27.60 -5.35
CA LEU A 143 3.64 27.42 -4.06
C LEU A 143 4.13 26.14 -3.40
N GLN A 144 4.91 26.28 -2.32
CA GLN A 144 5.03 25.23 -1.33
C GLN A 144 3.66 25.10 -0.65
N SER A 145 2.92 24.02 -0.92
CA SER A 145 1.56 23.81 -0.41
C SER A 145 1.55 22.67 0.59
N ASN A 146 1.61 22.98 1.89
CA ASN A 146 1.63 22.03 3.01
C ASN A 146 2.58 20.83 2.82
N VAL A 147 3.80 21.08 2.33
CA VAL A 147 4.85 20.06 2.18
C VAL A 147 6.13 20.49 2.87
N THR A 148 6.95 19.52 3.25
CA THR A 148 8.24 19.78 3.91
C THR A 148 9.25 20.36 2.93
N ASP A 149 10.24 21.08 3.46
CA ASP A 149 11.31 21.69 2.65
C ASP A 149 12.10 20.63 1.87
N ALA A 150 12.28 19.45 2.46
CA ALA A 150 12.86 18.28 1.80
C ALA A 150 12.10 17.86 0.54
N VAL A 151 10.77 17.95 0.54
CA VAL A 151 9.93 17.64 -0.62
C VAL A 151 10.02 18.75 -1.67
N LEU A 152 10.05 20.02 -1.26
CA LEU A 152 10.24 21.15 -2.16
C LEU A 152 11.60 21.07 -2.88
N LEU A 153 12.70 20.89 -2.15
CA LEU A 153 14.04 20.79 -2.74
C LEU A 153 14.19 19.55 -3.63
N ARG A 154 13.61 18.40 -3.26
CA ARG A 154 13.59 17.21 -4.13
C ARG A 154 12.80 17.44 -5.41
N ARG A 155 11.67 18.15 -5.38
CA ARG A 155 10.90 18.54 -6.58
C ARG A 155 11.74 19.43 -7.50
N ILE A 156 12.38 20.47 -6.96
CA ILE A 156 13.26 21.38 -7.70
C ILE A 156 14.45 20.64 -8.31
N ALA A 157 15.08 19.70 -7.59
CA ALA A 157 16.16 18.90 -8.14
C ALA A 157 15.68 17.93 -9.24
N GLN A 158 14.57 17.22 -9.02
CA GLN A 158 14.04 16.25 -9.98
C GLN A 158 13.46 16.88 -11.25
N LYS A 159 13.14 18.19 -11.23
CA LYS A 159 12.79 19.02 -12.38
C LYS A 159 13.77 18.79 -13.54
N ASP A 160 15.05 19.03 -13.29
CA ASP A 160 16.13 19.00 -14.30
C ASP A 160 16.95 17.69 -14.29
N GLY A 161 16.58 16.74 -13.42
CA GLY A 161 17.36 15.51 -13.19
C GLY A 161 18.57 15.67 -12.27
N ASN A 162 18.67 16.80 -11.57
CA ASN A 162 19.67 17.10 -10.54
C ASN A 162 19.44 16.26 -9.26
N ARG A 163 20.33 16.39 -8.27
CA ARG A 163 20.19 15.85 -6.90
C ARG A 163 20.40 16.94 -5.86
N VAL A 164 19.86 16.71 -4.65
CA VAL A 164 20.07 17.55 -3.47
C VAL A 164 21.12 16.87 -2.60
N ARG A 165 22.24 17.53 -2.35
CA ARG A 165 23.31 17.03 -1.45
C ARG A 165 23.70 18.09 -0.43
N LEU A 166 24.26 17.66 0.70
CA LEU A 166 24.82 18.54 1.73
C LEU A 166 26.36 18.52 1.66
N ASP A 167 26.96 19.69 1.46
CA ASP A 167 28.39 19.91 1.39
C ASP A 167 28.83 20.70 2.65
N GLY A 168 29.06 19.97 3.75
CA GLY A 168 29.29 20.55 5.07
C GLY A 168 28.08 21.33 5.60
N LYS A 169 28.05 22.64 5.39
CA LYS A 169 26.93 23.55 5.72
C LYS A 169 26.22 24.15 4.49
N LYS A 170 26.54 23.67 3.28
CA LYS A 170 25.99 24.16 2.02
C LYS A 170 25.06 23.12 1.39
N ILE A 171 23.79 23.44 1.22
CA ILE A 171 22.88 22.67 0.36
C ILE A 171 23.27 22.96 -1.08
N VAL A 172 23.56 21.92 -1.85
CA VAL A 172 23.87 22.01 -3.27
C VAL A 172 22.82 21.23 -4.05
N VAL A 173 22.14 21.89 -4.98
CA VAL A 173 21.27 21.25 -5.98
C VAL A 173 21.99 21.27 -7.32
N ALA A 174 22.49 20.13 -7.79
CA ALA A 174 23.31 20.06 -8.99
C ALA A 174 23.12 18.74 -9.76
N ALA A 175 23.63 18.68 -10.99
CA ALA A 175 23.76 17.40 -11.70
C ALA A 175 24.75 16.49 -10.93
N PRO A 176 24.54 15.15 -10.91
CA PRO A 176 25.43 14.24 -10.20
C PRO A 176 26.89 14.42 -10.63
N SER A 177 27.77 14.59 -9.64
CA SER A 177 29.16 14.99 -9.89
C SER A 177 29.99 13.92 -10.61
N THR A 178 30.87 14.38 -11.51
CA THR A 178 31.85 13.52 -12.21
C THR A 178 33.07 13.29 -11.31
N SER A 179 32.87 12.64 -10.16
CA SER A 179 33.91 12.47 -9.16
C SER A 179 34.87 11.32 -9.47
N SER A 180 35.89 11.14 -8.61
CA SER A 180 36.99 10.19 -8.78
C SER A 180 36.57 8.76 -9.14
N GLN A 181 37.29 8.17 -10.09
CA GLN A 181 37.10 6.80 -10.57
C GLN A 181 37.83 5.79 -9.65
N VAL A 182 37.08 4.88 -9.04
CA VAL A 182 37.60 3.75 -8.25
C VAL A 182 37.53 2.48 -9.11
N VAL A 183 38.69 1.91 -9.46
CA VAL A 183 38.75 0.64 -10.19
C VAL A 183 38.44 -0.52 -9.24
N ILE A 184 37.59 -1.45 -9.68
CA ILE A 184 37.27 -2.69 -8.97
C ILE A 184 37.34 -3.87 -9.94
N ALA A 185 38.27 -4.79 -9.71
CA ALA A 185 38.34 -6.10 -10.34
C ALA A 185 38.06 -7.22 -9.30
N PRO A 186 37.86 -8.49 -9.72
CA PRO A 186 37.67 -9.62 -8.81
C PRO A 186 38.76 -9.81 -7.75
N GLY A 187 39.99 -9.34 -8.02
CA GLY A 187 41.11 -9.39 -7.06
C GLY A 187 41.00 -8.39 -5.90
N ASP A 188 40.26 -7.30 -6.08
CA ASP A 188 40.24 -6.15 -5.16
C ASP A 188 39.26 -6.33 -3.98
N GLY A 189 39.13 -7.57 -3.48
CA GLY A 189 38.23 -7.92 -2.39
C GLY A 189 36.75 -7.97 -2.75
N LEU A 190 36.42 -8.07 -4.05
CA LEU A 190 35.06 -8.15 -4.57
C LEU A 190 34.43 -9.51 -4.23
N LYS A 191 33.39 -9.50 -3.37
CA LYS A 191 32.73 -10.71 -2.86
C LYS A 191 31.53 -11.15 -3.68
N LYS A 192 30.78 -10.18 -4.22
CA LYS A 192 29.51 -10.43 -4.91
C LYS A 192 29.22 -9.34 -5.94
N VAL A 193 28.77 -9.76 -7.12
CA VAL A 193 28.21 -8.88 -8.14
C VAL A 193 26.89 -9.47 -8.61
N LYS A 194 25.91 -8.61 -8.84
CA LYS A 194 24.64 -8.93 -9.49
C LYS A 194 24.28 -7.77 -10.41
N VAL A 195 24.45 -7.96 -11.71
CA VAL A 195 24.01 -7.00 -12.73
C VAL A 195 22.61 -7.37 -13.21
N ARG A 196 21.77 -6.35 -13.38
CA ARG A 196 20.44 -6.45 -13.98
C ARG A 196 20.40 -5.50 -15.18
N ILE A 197 20.14 -6.08 -16.35
CA ILE A 197 19.83 -5.35 -17.59
C ILE A 197 18.30 -5.35 -17.74
N ASN A 198 17.68 -4.18 -17.94
CA ASN A 198 16.23 -4.01 -17.96
C ASN A 198 15.77 -3.05 -19.08
N ALA A 199 15.20 -3.61 -20.15
CA ALA A 199 14.68 -2.83 -21.28
C ALA A 199 13.26 -2.27 -21.07
N LEU A 200 12.51 -2.71 -20.04
CA LEU A 200 11.05 -2.52 -19.95
C LEU A 200 10.56 -1.06 -19.99
N SER A 201 11.38 -0.11 -19.55
CA SER A 201 11.03 1.31 -19.44
C SER A 201 11.76 2.21 -20.45
N GLN A 202 12.54 1.65 -21.37
CA GLN A 202 13.38 2.43 -22.30
C GLN A 202 12.53 3.09 -23.40
N VAL A 203 12.83 4.35 -23.70
CA VAL A 203 12.18 5.18 -24.72
C VAL A 203 13.24 5.94 -25.52
N GLU A 204 12.95 6.29 -26.76
CA GLU A 204 13.92 6.98 -27.64
C GLU A 204 13.93 8.50 -27.43
N GLU A 205 12.78 9.07 -27.07
CA GLU A 205 12.58 10.50 -26.85
C GLU A 205 11.67 10.73 -25.63
N VAL A 206 11.85 11.84 -24.93
CA VAL A 206 10.90 12.41 -23.97
C VAL A 206 10.52 13.80 -24.46
N THR A 207 9.22 14.12 -24.44
CA THR A 207 8.72 15.49 -24.67
C THR A 207 7.99 16.00 -23.44
N VAL A 208 8.24 17.25 -23.08
CA VAL A 208 7.63 17.91 -21.91
C VAL A 208 6.84 19.11 -22.39
N HIS A 209 5.55 19.11 -22.06
CA HIS A 209 4.56 20.05 -22.57
C HIS A 209 4.08 20.99 -21.45
N GLY A 210 4.02 22.28 -21.77
CA GLY A 210 3.48 23.35 -20.94
C GLY A 210 2.73 24.37 -21.78
N TRP A 211 2.30 25.47 -21.16
CA TRP A 211 1.51 26.50 -21.80
C TRP A 211 1.94 27.89 -21.34
N ASP A 212 2.23 28.78 -22.28
CA ASP A 212 2.46 30.20 -22.00
C ASP A 212 1.10 30.93 -21.98
N PRO A 213 0.63 31.44 -20.83
CA PRO A 213 -0.64 32.15 -20.73
C PRO A 213 -0.60 33.57 -21.34
N GLN A 214 0.59 34.17 -21.52
CA GLN A 214 0.79 35.49 -22.14
C GLN A 214 0.85 35.38 -23.66
N ALA A 215 1.73 34.52 -24.19
CA ALA A 215 1.84 34.26 -25.63
C ALA A 215 0.65 33.46 -26.18
N ARG A 216 -0.07 32.72 -25.32
CA ARG A 216 -1.15 31.77 -25.66
C ARG A 216 -0.68 30.67 -26.61
N GLN A 217 0.49 30.12 -26.30
CA GLN A 217 1.18 29.12 -27.12
C GLN A 217 1.63 27.93 -26.27
N GLU A 218 1.76 26.76 -26.91
CA GLU A 218 2.29 25.56 -26.28
C GLU A 218 3.82 25.66 -26.12
N ILE A 219 4.31 25.35 -24.93
CA ILE A 219 5.74 25.20 -24.65
C ILE A 219 6.07 23.72 -24.80
N VAL A 220 6.88 23.35 -25.79
CA VAL A 220 7.29 21.96 -26.03
C VAL A 220 8.80 21.83 -25.97
N GLY A 221 9.31 21.27 -24.87
CA GLY A 221 10.70 20.86 -24.75
C GLY A 221 10.90 19.40 -25.14
N LYS A 222 12.05 19.06 -25.71
CA LYS A 222 12.33 17.72 -26.25
C LYS A 222 13.74 17.26 -25.91
N ALA A 223 13.85 16.01 -25.46
CA ALA A 223 15.13 15.32 -25.32
C ALA A 223 15.07 13.97 -26.02
N LYS A 224 15.94 13.79 -27.01
CA LYS A 224 16.14 12.53 -27.73
C LYS A 224 17.45 11.88 -27.29
N ALA A 225 17.48 10.56 -27.25
CA ALA A 225 18.68 9.78 -26.98
C ALA A 225 19.84 10.21 -27.92
N ALA A 226 20.96 10.66 -27.35
CA ALA A 226 22.12 11.13 -28.10
C ALA A 226 22.93 9.96 -28.72
N GLY A 227 22.55 8.72 -28.41
CA GLY A 227 23.14 7.51 -28.97
C GLY A 227 24.49 7.13 -28.35
N GLY A 228 24.87 7.79 -27.24
CA GLY A 228 25.99 7.43 -26.39
C GLY A 228 25.71 6.16 -25.57
N GLN A 229 26.73 5.68 -24.85
CA GLN A 229 26.68 4.38 -24.17
C GLN A 229 25.69 4.34 -22.98
N ARG A 230 25.45 5.48 -22.33
CA ARG A 230 24.38 5.63 -21.31
C ARG A 230 22.98 5.45 -21.91
N ASP A 231 22.82 5.80 -23.19
CA ASP A 231 21.56 5.69 -23.94
C ASP A 231 21.44 4.35 -24.69
N GLU A 232 22.28 3.34 -24.39
CA GLU A 232 22.29 2.04 -25.07
C GLU A 232 20.91 1.37 -25.03
N GLY A 233 20.20 1.48 -23.90
CA GLY A 233 18.85 0.95 -23.72
C GLY A 233 17.82 1.65 -24.61
N ALA A 234 17.80 2.98 -24.59
CA ALA A 234 16.97 3.81 -25.45
C ALA A 234 17.20 3.50 -26.95
N LYS A 235 18.47 3.39 -27.37
CA LYS A 235 18.83 3.11 -28.78
C LYS A 235 18.48 1.69 -29.24
N LYS A 236 18.60 0.68 -28.37
CA LYS A 236 18.32 -0.73 -28.71
C LYS A 236 16.85 -1.12 -28.56
N TYR A 237 16.12 -0.51 -27.62
CA TYR A 237 14.79 -0.98 -27.20
C TYR A 237 13.72 0.12 -27.19
N GLY A 238 14.08 1.40 -27.30
CA GLY A 238 13.13 2.52 -27.37
C GLY A 238 12.33 2.53 -28.68
N ALA A 239 12.93 2.09 -29.80
CA ALA A 239 12.26 1.76 -31.06
C ALA A 239 11.22 2.79 -31.55
N GLY A 240 11.63 4.06 -31.67
CA GLY A 240 10.77 5.16 -32.13
C GLY A 240 9.73 5.65 -31.11
N LYS A 241 9.70 5.13 -29.88
CA LYS A 241 8.74 5.54 -28.85
C LYS A 241 9.16 6.83 -28.17
N THR A 242 8.29 7.83 -28.26
CA THR A 242 8.35 9.08 -27.49
C THR A 242 7.47 8.99 -26.25
N LEU A 243 8.01 9.34 -25.08
CA LEU A 243 7.24 9.55 -23.85
C LEU A 243 6.86 11.03 -23.73
N SER A 244 5.62 11.36 -24.10
CA SER A 244 5.08 12.71 -23.93
C SER A 244 4.49 12.91 -22.55
N ILE A 245 4.84 14.03 -21.90
CA ILE A 245 4.43 14.36 -20.53
C ILE A 245 3.82 15.76 -20.50
N ALA A 246 2.57 15.83 -20.04
CA ALA A 246 1.85 17.06 -19.72
C ALA A 246 1.29 16.98 -18.29
N GLY A 247 1.05 18.11 -17.64
CA GLY A 247 0.43 18.14 -16.30
C GLY A 247 1.33 17.67 -15.14
N HIS A 248 2.65 17.89 -15.23
CA HIS A 248 3.55 17.73 -14.08
C HIS A 248 3.24 18.75 -12.96
N GLU A 249 3.65 18.44 -11.72
CA GLU A 249 3.52 19.34 -10.56
C GLU A 249 4.17 20.72 -10.76
N HIS A 250 5.13 20.80 -11.70
CA HIS A 250 5.73 22.05 -12.18
C HIS A 250 5.62 22.05 -13.71
N ALA A 251 4.82 22.97 -14.25
CA ALA A 251 4.83 23.25 -15.69
C ALA A 251 6.13 24.00 -16.05
N PRO A 252 6.70 23.79 -17.25
CA PRO A 252 7.82 24.61 -17.71
C PRO A 252 7.34 26.04 -17.99
N THR A 253 8.12 27.03 -17.53
CA THR A 253 7.89 28.45 -17.79
C THR A 253 8.28 28.90 -19.20
N ASP A 254 9.11 28.10 -19.87
CA ASP A 254 9.77 28.41 -21.13
C ASP A 254 10.37 27.13 -21.74
N THR A 255 10.75 27.17 -23.02
CA THR A 255 11.28 26.02 -23.75
C THR A 255 12.60 25.50 -23.17
N ALA A 256 13.51 26.37 -22.72
CA ALA A 256 14.80 25.94 -22.16
C ALA A 256 14.63 25.22 -20.80
N THR A 257 13.59 25.55 -20.04
CA THR A 257 13.15 24.81 -18.86
C THR A 257 12.50 23.48 -19.24
N ALA A 258 11.67 23.45 -20.30
CA ALA A 258 11.08 22.21 -20.80
C ALA A 258 12.12 21.22 -21.34
N ASP A 259 13.16 21.70 -22.04
CA ASP A 259 14.28 20.89 -22.55
C ASP A 259 15.12 20.30 -21.41
N ARG A 260 15.41 21.08 -20.37
CA ARG A 260 16.06 20.58 -19.14
C ARG A 260 15.22 19.49 -18.47
N MET A 261 13.90 19.70 -18.35
CA MET A 261 12.99 18.68 -17.82
C MET A 261 12.99 17.40 -18.66
N ALA A 262 12.87 17.52 -19.99
CA ALA A 262 12.89 16.37 -20.89
C ALA A 262 14.21 15.59 -20.78
N LYS A 263 15.35 16.30 -20.72
CA LYS A 263 16.69 15.71 -20.59
C LYS A 263 16.87 14.99 -19.25
N GLY A 264 16.45 15.61 -18.14
CA GLY A 264 16.49 15.00 -16.81
C GLY A 264 15.62 13.74 -16.70
N ARG A 265 14.43 13.76 -17.30
CA ARG A 265 13.52 12.60 -17.36
C ARG A 265 14.08 11.46 -18.21
N LEU A 266 14.54 11.75 -19.44
CA LEU A 266 15.18 10.77 -20.32
C LEU A 266 16.39 10.12 -19.62
N GLN A 267 17.21 10.93 -18.96
CA GLN A 267 18.41 10.43 -18.27
C GLN A 267 18.09 9.55 -17.05
N LYS A 268 17.03 9.84 -16.29
CA LYS A 268 16.58 8.94 -15.21
C LYS A 268 15.98 7.63 -15.72
N ILE A 269 15.45 7.61 -16.94
CA ILE A 269 15.03 6.37 -17.63
C ILE A 269 16.24 5.57 -18.11
N ALA A 270 17.23 6.23 -18.73
CA ALA A 270 18.47 5.61 -19.22
C ALA A 270 19.26 4.92 -18.10
N ASP A 271 19.41 5.59 -16.94
CA ASP A 271 20.07 5.02 -15.74
C ASP A 271 19.42 3.71 -15.25
N GLY A 272 18.15 3.48 -15.56
CA GLY A 272 17.44 2.23 -15.25
C GLY A 272 17.80 1.04 -16.15
N PHE A 273 18.55 1.23 -17.23
CA PHE A 273 18.84 0.18 -18.21
C PHE A 273 19.82 -0.89 -17.70
N VAL A 274 20.95 -0.48 -17.09
CA VAL A 274 21.92 -1.42 -16.51
C VAL A 274 22.25 -1.00 -15.08
N THR A 275 21.84 -1.84 -14.13
CA THR A 275 22.03 -1.63 -12.69
C THR A 275 22.92 -2.73 -12.12
N ALA A 276 23.83 -2.39 -11.21
CA ALA A 276 24.71 -3.31 -10.52
C ALA A 276 24.52 -3.22 -8.99
N GLU A 277 24.30 -4.36 -8.35
CA GLU A 277 24.41 -4.53 -6.89
C GLU A 277 25.74 -5.25 -6.60
N MET A 278 26.63 -4.62 -5.83
CA MET A 278 27.99 -5.12 -5.55
C MET A 278 28.25 -5.20 -4.05
N GLU A 279 29.04 -6.16 -3.60
CA GLU A 279 29.57 -6.24 -2.22
C GLU A 279 31.06 -6.53 -2.27
N LEU A 280 31.84 -5.75 -1.53
CA LEU A 280 33.30 -5.88 -1.45
C LEU A 280 33.85 -5.51 -0.07
N ILE A 281 35.15 -5.70 0.12
CA ILE A 281 35.91 -5.13 1.25
C ILE A 281 35.73 -3.60 1.24
N GLY A 282 35.48 -3.01 2.42
CA GLY A 282 35.06 -1.61 2.53
C GLY A 282 36.13 -0.60 2.11
N ASP A 283 35.85 0.22 1.09
CA ASP A 283 36.66 1.38 0.72
C ASP A 283 35.91 2.67 1.07
N PRO A 284 36.46 3.57 1.92
CA PRO A 284 35.76 4.78 2.35
C PRO A 284 35.72 5.89 1.28
N ARG A 285 36.29 5.66 0.09
CA ARG A 285 36.11 6.49 -1.10
C ARG A 285 34.78 6.23 -1.79
N LEU A 286 34.16 5.06 -1.62
CA LEU A 286 32.94 4.65 -2.33
C LEU A 286 31.69 5.25 -1.69
N ARG A 287 31.08 6.24 -2.33
CA ARG A 287 29.92 7.03 -1.84
C ARG A 287 28.94 7.26 -2.99
N PRO A 288 27.70 7.77 -2.75
CA PRO A 288 26.86 8.28 -3.82
C PRO A 288 27.61 9.28 -4.71
N GLU A 289 27.26 9.31 -6.00
CA GLU A 289 27.92 10.03 -7.10
C GLU A 289 29.33 9.53 -7.50
N VAL A 290 29.96 8.65 -6.72
CA VAL A 290 31.30 8.13 -7.06
C VAL A 290 31.27 7.19 -8.26
N GLN A 291 32.26 7.35 -9.15
CA GLN A 291 32.40 6.50 -10.32
C GLN A 291 33.23 5.26 -10.00
N VAL A 292 32.74 4.10 -10.41
CA VAL A 292 33.33 2.78 -10.19
C VAL A 292 33.57 2.14 -11.54
N GLU A 293 34.83 1.84 -11.86
CA GLU A 293 35.17 1.07 -13.06
C GLU A 293 35.23 -0.41 -12.71
N LEU A 294 34.22 -1.16 -13.14
CA LEU A 294 34.19 -2.60 -12.99
C LEU A 294 34.98 -3.24 -14.14
N GLN A 295 36.05 -3.98 -13.83
CA GLN A 295 36.92 -4.63 -14.80
C GLN A 295 37.01 -6.14 -14.57
N LYS A 296 37.24 -6.93 -15.63
CA LYS A 296 37.58 -8.36 -15.58
C LYS A 296 36.49 -9.24 -14.94
N VAL A 297 35.23 -8.78 -14.96
CA VAL A 297 34.06 -9.56 -14.55
C VAL A 297 33.38 -10.21 -15.77
N GLY A 298 33.36 -9.50 -16.90
CA GLY A 298 32.94 -10.04 -18.20
C GLY A 298 32.64 -8.95 -19.21
N THR A 299 32.90 -9.20 -20.50
CA THR A 299 32.90 -8.17 -21.57
C THR A 299 31.60 -7.39 -21.76
N GLN A 300 30.45 -7.94 -21.33
CA GLN A 300 29.16 -7.24 -21.35
C GLN A 300 28.88 -6.45 -20.05
N ILE A 301 29.52 -6.83 -18.95
CA ILE A 301 29.34 -6.31 -17.58
C ILE A 301 30.34 -5.19 -17.26
N ASP A 302 31.59 -5.33 -17.69
CA ASP A 302 32.67 -4.37 -17.44
C ASP A 302 32.28 -2.96 -17.94
N GLY A 303 32.68 -1.92 -17.21
CA GLY A 303 32.29 -0.54 -17.53
C GLY A 303 32.34 0.41 -16.33
N ILE A 304 32.02 1.69 -16.59
CA ILE A 304 31.96 2.72 -15.56
C ILE A 304 30.53 2.82 -15.04
N TYR A 305 30.38 2.70 -13.73
CA TYR A 305 29.12 2.75 -12.99
C TYR A 305 29.14 3.93 -12.01
N ARG A 306 28.11 4.78 -12.00
CA ARG A 306 27.90 5.77 -10.93
C ARG A 306 27.22 5.08 -9.75
N VAL A 307 27.78 5.19 -8.55
CA VAL A 307 27.15 4.73 -7.32
C VAL A 307 25.97 5.66 -6.99
N ASP A 308 24.78 5.08 -6.81
CA ASP A 308 23.58 5.78 -6.35
C ASP A 308 23.33 5.54 -4.86
N ARG A 309 23.87 4.45 -4.29
CA ARG A 309 23.80 4.14 -2.86
C ARG A 309 25.02 3.36 -2.40
N ALA A 310 25.62 3.75 -1.28
CA ALA A 310 26.73 3.07 -0.63
C ALA A 310 26.41 2.76 0.83
N ARG A 311 26.37 1.47 1.19
CA ARG A 311 26.14 1.01 2.55
C ARG A 311 27.42 0.43 3.15
N HIS A 312 28.05 1.17 4.05
CA HIS A 312 29.24 0.78 4.77
C HIS A 312 28.87 0.02 6.06
N ARG A 313 29.44 -1.17 6.27
CA ARG A 313 29.24 -1.95 7.51
C ARG A 313 30.58 -2.31 8.13
N PHE A 314 30.85 -1.79 9.31
CA PHE A 314 31.91 -2.23 10.22
C PHE A 314 31.32 -3.14 11.28
N SER A 315 31.93 -4.30 11.53
CA SER A 315 31.46 -5.28 12.52
C SER A 315 32.55 -6.31 12.84
N LYS A 316 32.25 -7.30 13.71
CA LYS A 316 33.07 -8.50 13.91
C LYS A 316 33.40 -9.30 12.63
N HIS A 317 32.70 -9.06 11.52
CA HIS A 317 32.98 -9.68 10.21
C HIS A 317 33.89 -8.80 9.31
N GLY A 318 34.49 -7.74 9.89
CA GLY A 318 35.34 -6.77 9.21
C GLY A 318 34.56 -5.54 8.71
N TYR A 319 35.22 -4.76 7.85
CA TYR A 319 34.64 -3.63 7.13
C TYR A 319 34.29 -4.07 5.71
N LEU A 320 33.00 -3.97 5.36
CA LEU A 320 32.45 -4.26 4.03
C LEU A 320 31.68 -3.04 3.52
N VAL A 321 31.51 -2.97 2.20
CA VAL A 321 30.60 -2.00 1.57
C VAL A 321 29.72 -2.71 0.55
N SER A 322 28.42 -2.42 0.60
CA SER A 322 27.43 -2.84 -0.40
C SER A 322 27.02 -1.63 -1.24
N LEU A 323 27.18 -1.72 -2.56
CA LEU A 323 26.85 -0.66 -3.51
C LEU A 323 25.60 -0.99 -4.30
N LYS A 324 24.84 0.05 -4.65
CA LYS A 324 23.97 0.06 -5.84
C LYS A 324 24.45 1.12 -6.79
N ALA A 325 24.63 0.76 -8.06
CA ALA A 325 25.21 1.64 -9.06
C ALA A 325 24.53 1.47 -10.44
N VAL A 326 24.54 2.52 -11.25
CA VAL A 326 23.98 2.55 -12.62
C VAL A 326 25.10 2.70 -13.64
N ARG A 327 25.06 1.99 -14.76
CA ARG A 327 26.09 2.09 -15.80
C ARG A 327 25.99 3.43 -16.51
N ILE A 328 27.09 4.16 -16.59
CA ILE A 328 27.19 5.43 -17.32
C ILE A 328 28.04 5.31 -18.61
N SER A 329 28.94 4.33 -18.70
CA SER A 329 29.64 3.97 -19.94
C SER A 329 30.16 2.52 -19.92
N THR A 330 30.63 2.03 -21.07
CA THR A 330 31.57 0.89 -21.12
C THR A 330 32.99 1.38 -20.80
N PRO A 331 33.99 0.50 -20.66
CA PRO A 331 35.38 0.93 -20.62
C PRO A 331 35.77 1.56 -21.96
N PRO A 332 36.76 2.47 -21.99
CA PRO A 332 37.38 2.86 -23.25
C PRO A 332 38.02 1.63 -23.93
N PRO A 333 38.18 1.63 -25.27
CA PRO A 333 39.03 0.66 -25.92
C PRO A 333 40.43 0.70 -25.29
N PRO A 334 41.12 -0.45 -25.11
CA PRO A 334 42.49 -0.43 -24.62
C PRO A 334 43.33 0.46 -25.54
N ALA A 335 43.98 1.47 -24.95
CA ALA A 335 44.77 2.43 -25.71
C ALA A 335 45.77 1.67 -26.59
N GLN A 336 45.81 1.99 -27.88
CA GLN A 336 46.77 1.40 -28.80
C GLN A 336 48.17 1.72 -28.29
N ALA A 337 48.87 0.71 -27.78
CA ALA A 337 50.23 0.86 -27.31
C ALA A 337 51.09 1.38 -28.47
N GLN A 338 51.65 2.57 -28.30
CA GLN A 338 52.49 3.20 -29.31
C GLN A 338 53.65 2.25 -29.64
N GLN A 339 53.90 2.04 -30.93
CA GLN A 339 54.97 1.16 -31.39
C GLN A 339 56.33 1.77 -31.05
N ALA A 340 56.94 1.30 -29.96
CA ALA A 340 58.35 1.53 -29.70
C ALA A 340 59.21 0.66 -30.65
N PRO A 341 60.44 1.09 -31.03
CA PRO A 341 61.20 0.44 -32.09
C PRO A 341 61.69 -0.97 -31.72
N PRO A 342 61.89 -1.88 -32.69
CA PRO A 342 62.39 -3.23 -32.44
C PRO A 342 63.89 -3.24 -32.13
N PRO A 343 64.34 -3.79 -30.98
CA PRO A 343 65.73 -4.17 -30.77
C PRO A 343 66.08 -5.35 -31.67
N GLN A 344 67.19 -5.26 -32.40
CA GLN A 344 67.62 -6.32 -33.33
C GLN A 344 68.21 -7.53 -32.59
N GLN A 345 67.96 -8.72 -33.14
CA GLN A 345 68.65 -9.96 -32.76
C GLN A 345 70.10 -9.95 -33.25
N PRO A 346 71.00 -10.61 -32.51
CA PRO A 346 71.89 -11.58 -33.14
C PRO A 346 71.33 -13.02 -33.10
N GLN A 347 71.70 -13.80 -34.11
CA GLN A 347 71.36 -15.22 -34.28
C GLN A 347 72.26 -16.10 -33.35
N SER A 348 72.03 -17.41 -33.11
CA SER A 348 71.54 -18.47 -34.02
C SER A 348 70.85 -19.65 -33.29
N ALA A 349 70.35 -20.62 -34.08
CA ALA A 349 69.63 -21.84 -33.64
C ALA A 349 70.33 -23.12 -34.21
N PRO A 350 69.74 -24.34 -34.22
CA PRO A 350 68.66 -24.93 -33.41
C PRO A 350 68.99 -26.34 -32.82
N ALA A 351 68.13 -26.90 -31.95
CA ALA A 351 68.10 -28.33 -31.62
C ALA A 351 66.68 -28.81 -31.17
N GLN A 352 66.41 -30.11 -31.23
CA GLN A 352 65.09 -30.73 -30.96
C GLN A 352 64.92 -31.21 -29.50
N PRO A 353 63.68 -31.32 -28.98
CA PRO A 353 63.40 -31.78 -27.61
C PRO A 353 63.23 -33.31 -27.49
N ALA A 354 63.54 -33.87 -26.31
CA ALA A 354 63.30 -35.29 -26.00
C ALA A 354 63.07 -35.59 -24.49
N ALA A 355 62.15 -36.53 -24.24
CA ALA A 355 62.06 -37.46 -23.09
C ALA A 355 61.84 -36.95 -21.63
N ALA A 356 61.29 -37.85 -20.80
CA ALA A 356 61.14 -37.77 -19.34
C ALA A 356 61.39 -39.18 -18.73
N ALA A 357 61.89 -39.27 -17.49
CA ALA A 357 62.27 -40.53 -16.79
C ALA A 357 62.63 -40.27 -15.30
N PRO A 358 62.97 -41.30 -14.46
CA PRO A 358 62.74 -42.76 -14.52
C PRO A 358 61.63 -43.13 -13.50
N PRO A 359 61.71 -44.05 -12.49
CA PRO A 359 62.43 -45.35 -12.27
C PRO A 359 62.11 -46.47 -13.32
N ALA A 360 62.58 -47.74 -13.32
CA ALA A 360 63.30 -48.66 -12.40
C ALA A 360 62.47 -49.32 -11.24
N ALA A 361 62.72 -50.54 -10.71
CA ALA A 361 63.47 -51.77 -11.06
C ALA A 361 63.16 -52.86 -9.95
N LEU A 362 63.42 -54.18 -10.00
CA LEU A 362 63.86 -55.18 -11.01
C LEU A 362 63.60 -56.62 -10.49
N ALA A 363 63.17 -57.60 -11.31
CA ALA A 363 63.32 -59.07 -11.10
C ALA A 363 63.00 -59.87 -12.39
N ALA A 364 63.46 -61.14 -12.51
CA ALA A 364 63.40 -62.02 -13.70
C ALA A 364 62.82 -63.43 -13.35
N PRO A 365 62.65 -64.47 -14.24
CA PRO A 365 63.42 -64.85 -15.45
C PRO A 365 62.59 -65.33 -16.70
N ALA A 366 63.25 -66.05 -17.63
CA ALA A 366 62.78 -66.57 -18.94
C ALA A 366 62.40 -68.10 -18.88
N PRO A 367 61.99 -68.85 -19.95
CA PRO A 367 62.04 -68.58 -21.41
C PRO A 367 60.75 -68.93 -22.22
N GLN A 368 60.89 -69.17 -23.54
CA GLN A 368 59.87 -69.09 -24.60
C GLN A 368 59.01 -70.35 -24.85
N SER A 369 57.82 -70.17 -25.46
CA SER A 369 57.18 -71.16 -26.35
C SER A 369 56.37 -70.45 -27.48
N ALA A 370 55.99 -71.20 -28.53
CA ALA A 370 55.64 -70.64 -29.86
C ALA A 370 54.20 -70.04 -29.99
N PRO A 371 53.98 -69.08 -30.91
CA PRO A 371 52.69 -68.40 -31.06
C PRO A 371 51.62 -69.23 -31.80
N LYS A 372 50.37 -69.08 -31.37
CA LYS A 372 49.16 -69.67 -31.97
C LYS A 372 48.43 -68.63 -32.86
N PRO A 373 47.72 -69.00 -33.94
CA PRO A 373 47.13 -68.03 -34.88
C PRO A 373 46.15 -67.05 -34.24
N ALA A 374 46.18 -65.80 -34.70
CA ALA A 374 45.30 -64.74 -34.21
C ALA A 374 43.83 -64.95 -34.63
N PRO A 375 42.85 -64.66 -33.76
CA PRO A 375 41.44 -64.71 -34.12
C PRO A 375 41.04 -63.57 -35.06
N LYS A 376 39.96 -63.77 -35.84
CA LYS A 376 39.35 -62.70 -36.65
C LYS A 376 38.84 -61.56 -35.76
N ALA A 377 38.89 -60.33 -36.26
CA ALA A 377 38.31 -59.18 -35.59
C ALA A 377 36.80 -59.38 -35.32
N LYS A 378 36.39 -59.10 -34.09
CA LYS A 378 35.01 -59.19 -33.61
C LYS A 378 34.32 -57.82 -33.72
N VAL A 379 33.02 -57.81 -33.99
CA VAL A 379 32.19 -56.60 -33.98
C VAL A 379 30.89 -56.86 -33.23
N ASP A 380 30.66 -56.12 -32.15
CA ASP A 380 29.45 -56.17 -31.36
C ASP A 380 28.51 -55.01 -31.71
N PRO A 381 27.19 -55.22 -31.81
CA PRO A 381 26.23 -54.12 -31.83
C PRO A 381 26.22 -53.39 -30.47
N VAL A 382 25.86 -52.10 -30.49
CA VAL A 382 25.73 -51.26 -29.30
C VAL A 382 24.48 -50.39 -29.42
N ILE A 383 23.72 -50.29 -28.31
CA ILE A 383 22.63 -49.33 -28.14
C ILE A 383 22.98 -48.48 -26.90
N GLY A 384 23.02 -47.16 -27.07
CA GLY A 384 23.27 -46.21 -25.96
C GLY A 384 22.17 -45.15 -25.87
N PRO A 385 21.69 -44.76 -24.66
CA PRO A 385 22.04 -45.32 -23.35
C PRO A 385 21.49 -46.75 -23.15
N ALA A 386 21.98 -47.45 -22.12
CA ALA A 386 21.59 -48.85 -21.83
C ALA A 386 20.15 -49.02 -21.29
N LYS A 387 19.54 -47.92 -20.85
CA LYS A 387 18.12 -47.81 -20.48
C LYS A 387 17.56 -46.48 -20.98
N VAL A 388 16.32 -46.49 -21.48
CA VAL A 388 15.61 -45.31 -22.00
C VAL A 388 14.23 -45.21 -21.36
N ASP A 389 13.97 -44.19 -20.55
CA ASP A 389 12.62 -43.88 -20.06
C ASP A 389 12.06 -42.69 -20.84
N VAL A 390 10.81 -42.79 -21.33
CA VAL A 390 10.11 -41.73 -22.08
C VAL A 390 8.76 -41.43 -21.43
N VAL A 391 8.24 -40.21 -21.62
CA VAL A 391 6.90 -39.83 -21.15
C VAL A 391 5.84 -40.05 -22.22
N VAL A 392 4.67 -40.53 -21.82
CA VAL A 392 3.47 -40.66 -22.67
C VAL A 392 2.88 -39.29 -23.00
N LYS A 393 2.80 -38.97 -24.29
CA LYS A 393 2.23 -37.74 -24.83
C LYS A 393 0.73 -37.65 -24.54
N LYS A 394 0.29 -36.55 -23.92
CA LYS A 394 -1.08 -36.33 -23.48
C LYS A 394 -1.91 -35.52 -24.47
N PHE A 395 -3.21 -35.82 -24.49
CA PHE A 395 -4.21 -35.22 -25.38
C PHE A 395 -5.48 -34.81 -24.60
N PHE A 396 -6.18 -33.80 -25.10
CA PHE A 396 -7.48 -33.34 -24.64
C PHE A 396 -8.40 -33.06 -25.83
N LYS A 397 -9.71 -32.99 -25.61
CA LYS A 397 -10.67 -32.46 -26.58
C LYS A 397 -10.91 -30.98 -26.33
N ASP A 398 -10.86 -30.18 -27.38
CA ASP A 398 -11.26 -28.78 -27.29
C ASP A 398 -12.79 -28.60 -27.33
N SER A 399 -13.25 -27.34 -27.30
CA SER A 399 -14.68 -26.98 -27.37
C SER A 399 -15.38 -27.33 -28.69
N THR A 400 -14.65 -27.82 -29.71
CA THR A 400 -15.22 -28.38 -30.94
C THR A 400 -15.25 -29.91 -30.94
N GLY A 401 -14.76 -30.54 -29.86
CA GLY A 401 -14.60 -31.99 -29.73
C GLY A 401 -13.32 -32.54 -30.39
N ALA A 402 -12.45 -31.68 -30.94
CA ALA A 402 -11.26 -32.09 -31.66
C ALA A 402 -10.13 -32.49 -30.68
N THR A 403 -9.64 -33.72 -30.80
CA THR A 403 -8.52 -34.24 -30.00
C THR A 403 -7.21 -33.55 -30.39
N LYS A 404 -6.57 -32.86 -29.43
CA LYS A 404 -5.32 -32.12 -29.61
C LYS A 404 -4.30 -32.49 -28.53
N PRO A 405 -2.99 -32.58 -28.84
CA PRO A 405 -1.97 -32.72 -27.81
C PRO A 405 -1.82 -31.41 -27.04
N TYR A 406 -1.57 -31.49 -25.73
CA TYR A 406 -1.25 -30.31 -24.89
C TYR A 406 0.16 -30.34 -24.32
N THR A 407 0.68 -31.52 -23.95
CA THR A 407 2.12 -31.74 -23.69
C THR A 407 2.88 -31.94 -25.00
N LYS A 408 4.13 -31.48 -25.09
CA LYS A 408 5.09 -31.87 -26.16
C LYS A 408 6.35 -32.52 -25.55
N PRO A 409 6.30 -33.79 -25.10
CA PRO A 409 7.44 -34.41 -24.46
C PRO A 409 8.69 -34.44 -25.35
N LYS A 410 9.83 -34.12 -24.73
CA LYS A 410 11.18 -34.17 -25.27
C LYS A 410 11.55 -35.61 -25.63
N ARG A 411 11.85 -35.83 -26.91
CA ARG A 411 12.27 -37.14 -27.39
C ARG A 411 13.67 -37.50 -26.88
N GLN A 412 13.80 -38.71 -26.35
CA GLN A 412 15.06 -39.16 -25.75
C GLN A 412 15.98 -39.75 -26.82
N LYS A 413 17.25 -39.33 -26.85
CA LYS A 413 18.20 -39.74 -27.88
C LYS A 413 18.68 -41.17 -27.63
N VAL A 414 18.58 -42.01 -28.64
CA VAL A 414 19.08 -43.39 -28.67
C VAL A 414 20.07 -43.52 -29.83
N VAL A 415 21.30 -43.96 -29.55
CA VAL A 415 22.35 -44.14 -30.56
C VAL A 415 22.54 -45.62 -30.83
N LEU A 416 22.40 -46.00 -32.10
CA LEU A 416 22.70 -47.33 -32.62
C LEU A 416 24.10 -47.30 -33.24
N SER A 417 25.00 -48.16 -32.77
CA SER A 417 26.38 -48.20 -33.23
C SER A 417 26.96 -49.61 -33.17
N THR A 418 28.24 -49.75 -33.53
CA THR A 418 29.03 -50.96 -33.35
C THR A 418 30.27 -50.68 -32.50
N SER A 419 30.77 -51.69 -31.78
CA SER A 419 31.98 -51.60 -30.93
C SER A 419 33.26 -51.30 -31.71
N GLU A 420 33.21 -51.58 -33.01
CA GLU A 420 34.29 -51.53 -33.98
C GLU A 420 33.72 -51.05 -35.32
N SER A 421 34.59 -50.67 -36.25
CA SER A 421 34.19 -50.41 -37.65
C SER A 421 33.49 -51.62 -38.27
N PHE A 422 32.42 -51.40 -39.04
CA PHE A 422 31.63 -52.47 -39.69
C PHE A 422 31.43 -52.15 -41.18
N GLU A 423 31.63 -53.13 -42.06
CA GLU A 423 31.76 -52.86 -43.49
C GLU A 423 30.43 -52.44 -44.15
N ALA A 424 30.51 -51.79 -45.30
CA ALA A 424 29.33 -51.42 -46.10
C ALA A 424 28.51 -52.62 -46.63
N ALA A 425 29.10 -53.83 -46.60
CA ALA A 425 28.43 -55.11 -46.89
C ALA A 425 27.75 -55.74 -45.66
N GLY A 426 27.88 -55.13 -44.49
CA GLY A 426 27.12 -55.45 -43.28
C GLY A 426 25.90 -54.55 -43.13
N SER A 427 24.93 -55.00 -42.33
CA SER A 427 23.75 -54.23 -41.93
C SER A 427 23.38 -54.53 -40.46
N GLY A 428 22.57 -53.65 -39.87
CA GLY A 428 21.97 -53.87 -38.57
C GLY A 428 20.48 -53.51 -38.57
N THR A 429 19.65 -54.45 -38.11
CA THR A 429 18.20 -54.29 -38.01
C THR A 429 17.82 -53.94 -36.57
N PHE A 430 17.08 -52.85 -36.41
CA PHE A 430 16.58 -52.38 -35.12
C PHE A 430 15.12 -52.80 -34.91
N THR A 431 14.78 -53.39 -33.77
CA THR A 431 13.43 -53.87 -33.45
C THR A 431 13.01 -53.49 -32.02
N ARG A 432 11.69 -53.48 -31.78
CA ARG A 432 11.05 -53.23 -30.48
C ARG A 432 10.05 -54.35 -30.16
N SER A 433 9.91 -54.74 -28.90
CA SER A 433 8.97 -55.81 -28.48
C SER A 433 7.49 -55.41 -28.55
N ASN A 434 7.17 -54.13 -28.43
CA ASN A 434 5.82 -53.59 -28.50
C ASN A 434 5.84 -52.17 -29.11
N ASP A 435 4.66 -51.60 -29.31
CA ASP A 435 4.44 -50.28 -29.93
C ASP A 435 4.33 -49.12 -28.91
N SER A 436 4.62 -49.33 -27.62
CA SER A 436 4.47 -48.30 -26.57
C SER A 436 5.41 -47.10 -26.73
N ILE A 437 6.52 -47.26 -27.47
CA ILE A 437 7.50 -46.21 -27.77
C ILE A 437 7.69 -46.09 -29.28
N LYS A 438 7.51 -44.88 -29.81
CA LYS A 438 7.79 -44.50 -31.22
C LYS A 438 9.22 -43.99 -31.37
N PHE A 439 9.77 -44.09 -32.58
CA PHE A 439 11.14 -43.67 -32.89
C PHE A 439 11.16 -42.76 -34.12
N PHE A 440 11.98 -41.72 -34.08
CA PHE A 440 12.08 -40.68 -35.11
C PHE A 440 13.53 -40.47 -35.53
N LYS A 441 13.75 -39.96 -36.75
CA LYS A 441 15.08 -39.64 -37.29
C LYS A 441 15.60 -38.27 -36.77
N SER A 442 14.70 -37.41 -36.31
CA SER A 442 14.98 -36.10 -35.72
C SER A 442 14.32 -35.90 -34.35
N ALA A 443 14.90 -35.01 -33.52
CA ALA A 443 14.30 -34.60 -32.26
C ALA A 443 12.95 -33.87 -32.44
N ASP A 444 12.82 -33.03 -33.48
CA ASP A 444 11.70 -32.09 -33.65
C ASP A 444 10.88 -32.24 -34.93
N LYS A 445 11.28 -33.12 -35.87
CA LYS A 445 10.53 -33.36 -37.12
C LYS A 445 9.65 -34.59 -37.00
N ASP A 446 8.56 -34.65 -37.75
CA ASP A 446 7.66 -35.81 -37.76
C ASP A 446 8.14 -36.90 -38.73
N ASP A 447 9.38 -37.35 -38.54
CA ASP A 447 10.06 -38.35 -39.38
C ASP A 447 10.12 -39.74 -38.70
N GLU A 448 8.94 -40.27 -38.36
CA GLU A 448 8.79 -41.57 -37.68
C GLU A 448 9.39 -42.74 -38.49
N ILE A 449 10.14 -43.59 -37.81
CA ILE A 449 10.74 -44.81 -38.34
C ILE A 449 9.72 -45.93 -38.28
N LYS A 450 9.39 -46.47 -39.46
CA LYS A 450 8.55 -47.65 -39.58
C LYS A 450 9.37 -48.90 -39.29
N PHE A 451 8.81 -49.81 -38.50
CA PHE A 451 9.39 -51.12 -38.23
C PHE A 451 8.91 -52.13 -39.28
N ASP A 452 9.15 -51.81 -40.56
CA ASP A 452 8.62 -52.50 -41.74
C ASP A 452 9.64 -53.41 -42.45
N GLY A 453 10.85 -53.52 -41.90
CA GLY A 453 11.98 -54.23 -42.51
C GLY A 453 12.78 -53.39 -43.51
N LYS A 454 12.49 -52.08 -43.65
CA LYS A 454 13.18 -51.15 -44.53
C LYS A 454 13.66 -49.91 -43.80
N ASP A 455 12.74 -49.18 -43.16
CA ASP A 455 13.05 -47.92 -42.46
C ASP A 455 13.87 -48.15 -41.17
N ASN A 456 13.79 -49.37 -40.60
CA ASN A 456 14.49 -49.80 -39.39
C ASN A 456 15.76 -50.65 -39.67
N VAL A 457 16.29 -50.63 -40.89
CA VAL A 457 17.52 -51.35 -41.28
C VAL A 457 18.61 -50.35 -41.69
N PHE A 458 19.76 -50.42 -41.03
CA PHE A 458 20.88 -49.49 -41.20
C PHE A 458 22.10 -50.21 -41.81
N LYS A 459 22.86 -49.52 -42.66
CA LYS A 459 24.11 -50.07 -43.24
C LYS A 459 25.24 -50.07 -42.20
N GLY A 460 26.17 -51.02 -42.27
CA GLY A 460 27.30 -51.12 -41.33
C GLY A 460 28.17 -49.86 -41.28
N SER A 461 28.33 -49.17 -42.41
CA SER A 461 29.01 -47.87 -42.48
C SER A 461 28.27 -46.73 -41.76
N GLN A 462 26.93 -46.79 -41.64
CA GLN A 462 26.16 -45.82 -40.85
C GLN A 462 26.28 -46.11 -39.36
N LEU A 463 26.21 -47.40 -38.96
CA LEU A 463 26.38 -47.83 -37.57
C LEU A 463 27.80 -47.54 -37.05
N SER A 464 28.81 -47.65 -37.93
CA SER A 464 30.20 -47.27 -37.63
C SER A 464 30.35 -45.79 -37.24
N GLY A 465 29.48 -44.90 -37.72
CA GLY A 465 29.44 -43.48 -37.38
C GLY A 465 28.48 -43.13 -36.24
N GLY A 466 27.68 -44.08 -35.76
CA GLY A 466 26.62 -43.88 -34.78
C GLY A 466 25.34 -43.25 -35.37
N VAL A 467 24.28 -44.04 -35.51
CA VAL A 467 22.97 -43.57 -35.97
C VAL A 467 22.16 -43.06 -34.77
N ALA A 468 21.86 -41.76 -34.75
CA ALA A 468 21.02 -41.16 -33.71
C ALA A 468 19.53 -41.24 -34.06
N LEU A 469 18.75 -41.91 -33.20
CA LEU A 469 17.30 -41.97 -33.20
C LEU A 469 16.73 -41.22 -31.99
N TYR A 470 15.44 -40.89 -32.03
CA TYR A 470 14.75 -40.12 -30.98
C TYR A 470 13.44 -40.81 -30.57
N ALA A 471 13.32 -41.17 -29.29
CA ALA A 471 12.21 -41.96 -28.74
C ALA A 471 11.09 -41.10 -28.12
N GLU A 472 9.84 -41.39 -28.41
CA GLU A 472 8.62 -40.70 -27.91
C GLU A 472 7.63 -41.71 -27.32
N GLY A 473 7.05 -41.44 -26.14
CA GLY A 473 6.08 -42.34 -25.50
C GLY A 473 4.67 -42.21 -26.12
N ALA A 474 4.14 -43.31 -26.64
CA ALA A 474 2.85 -43.35 -27.33
C ALA A 474 1.69 -43.84 -26.44
N LYS A 475 1.97 -44.79 -25.54
CA LYS A 475 1.04 -45.32 -24.52
C LYS A 475 1.86 -45.89 -23.35
N PRO A 476 1.31 -46.01 -22.13
CA PRO A 476 2.09 -46.52 -20.99
C PRO A 476 2.56 -47.96 -21.18
N SER A 477 3.75 -48.24 -20.64
CA SER A 477 4.24 -49.60 -20.43
C SER A 477 3.37 -50.34 -19.40
N ALA A 478 3.17 -51.63 -19.61
CA ALA A 478 2.43 -52.51 -18.71
C ALA A 478 3.27 -52.90 -17.48
N ALA A 479 4.60 -52.99 -17.65
CA ALA A 479 5.55 -53.24 -16.56
C ALA A 479 6.80 -52.36 -16.73
N LEU A 480 7.59 -52.23 -15.65
CA LEU A 480 8.90 -51.57 -15.72
C LEU A 480 9.82 -52.32 -16.70
N ASP A 481 10.56 -51.59 -17.54
CA ASP A 481 11.50 -52.15 -18.51
C ASP A 481 10.90 -53.10 -19.58
N ASP A 482 9.59 -53.02 -19.88
CA ASP A 482 8.90 -53.97 -20.77
C ASP A 482 9.18 -53.81 -22.27
N VAL A 483 9.68 -52.65 -22.71
CA VAL A 483 10.03 -52.40 -24.10
C VAL A 483 11.47 -52.86 -24.35
N LYS A 484 11.63 -54.06 -24.91
CA LYS A 484 12.92 -54.60 -25.33
C LYS A 484 13.26 -54.02 -26.71
N LEU A 485 14.28 -53.17 -26.76
CA LEU A 485 14.87 -52.64 -27.98
C LEU A 485 16.06 -53.54 -28.36
N THR A 486 16.11 -54.03 -29.59
CA THR A 486 17.14 -54.98 -30.05
C THR A 486 17.81 -54.48 -31.33
N LEU A 487 19.14 -54.55 -31.39
CA LEU A 487 19.93 -54.28 -32.60
C LEU A 487 20.70 -55.54 -32.99
N LYS A 488 20.33 -56.12 -34.12
CA LYS A 488 20.89 -57.36 -34.68
C LYS A 488 21.73 -57.06 -35.91
N LEU A 489 23.00 -57.48 -35.93
CA LEU A 489 23.86 -57.34 -37.11
C LEU A 489 23.73 -58.55 -38.06
N ALA A 490 23.99 -58.32 -39.34
CA ALA A 490 24.11 -59.35 -40.38
C ALA A 490 25.12 -58.92 -41.47
N GLY A 491 25.73 -59.88 -42.17
CA GLY A 491 26.71 -59.62 -43.24
C GLY A 491 28.06 -59.10 -42.75
N GLY A 492 28.87 -58.56 -43.67
CA GLY A 492 30.26 -58.14 -43.39
C GLY A 492 31.27 -59.30 -43.34
N SER A 493 32.54 -58.99 -43.01
CA SER A 493 33.64 -59.99 -42.97
C SER A 493 34.10 -60.35 -41.54
N LYS A 494 33.80 -59.48 -40.58
CA LYS A 494 34.11 -59.63 -39.14
C LYS A 494 33.20 -60.64 -38.45
N THR A 495 33.66 -61.18 -37.32
CA THR A 495 32.82 -62.05 -36.48
C THR A 495 31.81 -61.22 -35.70
N ILE A 496 30.53 -61.38 -36.03
CA ILE A 496 29.41 -60.71 -35.34
C ILE A 496 29.24 -61.26 -33.91
N GLY A 497 29.07 -60.35 -32.94
CA GLY A 497 28.69 -60.65 -31.56
C GLY A 497 27.19 -60.87 -31.34
N PRO A 498 26.75 -61.10 -30.09
CA PRO A 498 25.33 -61.28 -29.77
C PRO A 498 24.51 -59.99 -30.03
N ASP A 499 23.22 -60.17 -30.35
CA ASP A 499 22.26 -59.06 -30.56
C ASP A 499 22.25 -58.10 -29.35
N ALA A 500 22.44 -56.80 -29.56
CA ALA A 500 22.46 -55.81 -28.48
C ALA A 500 21.03 -55.55 -27.98
N VAL A 501 20.86 -55.49 -26.67
CA VAL A 501 19.56 -55.28 -26.02
C VAL A 501 19.62 -54.08 -25.09
N CYS A 502 18.76 -53.10 -25.35
CA CYS A 502 18.42 -52.02 -24.42
C CYS A 502 17.01 -52.26 -23.88
N LYS A 503 16.76 -51.92 -22.62
CA LYS A 503 15.40 -51.91 -22.07
C LYS A 503 14.86 -50.48 -22.04
N ALA A 504 13.56 -50.31 -22.17
CA ALA A 504 12.92 -49.02 -22.12
C ALA A 504 11.55 -49.06 -21.44
N THR A 505 11.13 -47.94 -20.86
CA THR A 505 9.82 -47.77 -20.22
C THR A 505 9.10 -46.56 -20.81
N SER A 506 7.83 -46.71 -21.15
CA SER A 506 6.94 -45.60 -21.49
C SER A 506 6.11 -45.26 -20.25
N VAL A 507 6.35 -44.07 -19.68
CA VAL A 507 5.83 -43.67 -18.36
C VAL A 507 4.65 -42.72 -18.54
N GLU A 508 3.49 -43.09 -18.00
CA GLU A 508 2.37 -42.16 -17.84
C GLU A 508 2.32 -41.64 -16.39
N VAL A 509 2.46 -40.34 -16.24
CA VAL A 509 2.09 -39.59 -15.02
C VAL A 509 0.76 -38.86 -15.26
N THR A 510 0.01 -38.53 -14.22
CA THR A 510 -1.17 -37.66 -14.35
C THR A 510 -1.30 -36.69 -13.16
N LEU A 511 -1.52 -35.41 -13.45
CA LEU A 511 -1.86 -34.36 -12.50
C LEU A 511 -3.31 -33.91 -12.71
N ASP A 512 -4.10 -33.86 -11.64
CA ASP A 512 -5.44 -33.30 -11.62
C ASP A 512 -5.55 -32.12 -10.63
N ILE A 513 -6.57 -31.28 -10.83
CA ILE A 513 -6.98 -30.23 -9.88
C ILE A 513 -8.50 -30.34 -9.66
N CYS A 514 -8.97 -30.06 -8.45
CA CYS A 514 -10.37 -30.25 -8.07
C CYS A 514 -11.25 -29.00 -8.15
N LYS A 515 -12.56 -29.22 -8.34
CA LYS A 515 -13.63 -28.24 -8.16
C LYS A 515 -13.82 -27.92 -6.66
N GLY A 516 -14.70 -26.97 -6.33
CA GLY A 516 -15.13 -26.75 -4.95
C GLY A 516 -15.80 -28.00 -4.35
N ARG A 517 -15.81 -28.13 -3.02
CA ARG A 517 -16.49 -29.25 -2.34
C ARG A 517 -18.01 -29.13 -2.51
N LEU A 518 -18.69 -30.26 -2.72
CA LEU A 518 -20.16 -30.33 -2.76
C LEU A 518 -20.80 -30.45 -1.36
N SER A 519 -20.01 -30.76 -0.33
CA SER A 519 -20.42 -30.73 1.08
C SER A 519 -19.20 -30.55 2.00
N PRO A 520 -19.36 -30.05 3.24
CA PRO A 520 -18.23 -29.78 4.15
C PRO A 520 -17.37 -31.01 4.51
N ALA A 521 -17.87 -32.23 4.31
CA ALA A 521 -17.20 -33.48 4.66
C ALA A 521 -16.84 -34.36 3.45
N GLY A 522 -17.24 -33.98 2.23
CA GLY A 522 -16.95 -34.74 1.01
C GLY A 522 -15.65 -34.32 0.33
N ASP A 523 -14.87 -35.27 -0.17
CA ASP A 523 -13.69 -34.99 -1.00
C ASP A 523 -14.07 -34.12 -2.23
N PRO A 524 -13.26 -33.10 -2.59
CA PRO A 524 -13.54 -32.27 -3.74
C PRO A 524 -13.31 -33.09 -5.04
N PRO A 525 -14.26 -33.07 -6.01
CA PRO A 525 -14.13 -33.88 -7.22
C PRO A 525 -13.12 -33.25 -8.20
N PRO A 526 -12.28 -34.06 -8.89
CA PRO A 526 -11.36 -33.57 -9.90
C PRO A 526 -12.11 -32.97 -11.11
N LEU A 527 -11.45 -32.05 -11.83
CA LEU A 527 -11.83 -31.72 -13.20
C LEU A 527 -11.72 -32.96 -14.12
N SER A 528 -12.46 -32.97 -15.23
CA SER A 528 -12.22 -33.99 -16.26
C SER A 528 -10.90 -33.75 -16.98
N GLN A 529 -10.40 -34.78 -17.67
CA GLN A 529 -9.17 -34.72 -18.46
C GLN A 529 -9.25 -33.66 -19.60
N ASP A 530 -10.45 -33.34 -20.07
CA ASP A 530 -10.67 -32.27 -21.05
C ASP A 530 -10.83 -30.90 -20.36
N ASP A 531 -11.65 -30.81 -19.29
CA ASP A 531 -11.87 -29.57 -18.53
C ASP A 531 -10.56 -28.99 -17.97
N LYS A 532 -9.65 -29.83 -17.45
CA LYS A 532 -8.41 -29.37 -16.80
C LYS A 532 -7.47 -28.57 -17.72
N ILE A 533 -7.70 -28.64 -19.03
CA ILE A 533 -6.97 -27.91 -20.08
C ILE A 533 -7.88 -26.87 -20.77
N ALA A 534 -9.11 -27.27 -21.16
CA ALA A 534 -10.01 -26.43 -21.97
C ALA A 534 -10.78 -25.36 -21.17
N VAL A 535 -11.02 -25.60 -19.88
CA VAL A 535 -11.79 -24.72 -18.98
C VAL A 535 -10.94 -24.25 -17.79
N GLY A 536 -9.99 -25.08 -17.37
CA GLY A 536 -9.10 -24.83 -16.24
C GLY A 536 -9.83 -24.69 -14.90
N ARG A 537 -9.11 -24.20 -13.89
CA ARG A 537 -9.65 -23.85 -12.57
C ARG A 537 -9.45 -22.37 -12.28
N ASN A 538 -10.53 -21.63 -12.04
CA ASN A 538 -10.45 -20.33 -11.38
C ASN A 538 -9.99 -20.56 -9.93
N LEU A 539 -8.95 -19.86 -9.49
CA LEU A 539 -8.39 -19.92 -8.13
C LEU A 539 -8.37 -18.50 -7.57
N LEU A 540 -8.99 -18.26 -6.41
CA LEU A 540 -8.98 -16.94 -5.81
C LEU A 540 -7.56 -16.56 -5.34
N VAL A 541 -7.17 -15.31 -5.61
CA VAL A 541 -5.96 -14.69 -5.05
C VAL A 541 -6.24 -14.34 -3.59
N GLN A 542 -5.45 -14.85 -2.65
CA GLN A 542 -5.73 -14.66 -1.21
C GLN A 542 -5.86 -13.19 -0.81
N ASP A 543 -6.76 -12.93 0.14
CA ASP A 543 -6.81 -11.66 0.86
C ASP A 543 -5.72 -11.62 1.96
N ALA A 544 -5.54 -10.46 2.59
CA ALA A 544 -4.51 -10.26 3.60
C ALA A 544 -4.76 -11.03 4.92
N ALA A 545 -5.91 -11.70 5.06
CA ALA A 545 -6.32 -12.46 6.23
C ALA A 545 -6.29 -13.99 6.01
N GLY A 546 -6.22 -14.44 4.75
CA GLY A 546 -6.22 -15.85 4.38
C GLY A 546 -7.61 -16.49 4.45
N HIS A 547 -8.66 -15.76 4.09
CA HIS A 547 -10.04 -16.25 4.20
C HIS A 547 -10.43 -17.27 3.11
N PHE A 548 -9.77 -17.29 1.95
CA PHE A 548 -10.23 -18.08 0.81
C PHE A 548 -9.75 -19.54 0.89
N GLU A 549 -10.67 -20.46 0.59
CA GLU A 549 -10.40 -21.90 0.59
C GLU A 549 -9.64 -22.34 -0.67
N ARG A 550 -8.74 -23.31 -0.53
CA ARG A 550 -7.82 -23.75 -1.60
C ARG A 550 -8.36 -24.93 -2.39
N ALA A 551 -7.94 -25.08 -3.65
CA ALA A 551 -8.32 -26.22 -4.48
C ALA A 551 -7.34 -27.40 -4.34
N GLN A 552 -7.82 -28.61 -4.11
CA GLN A 552 -6.94 -29.78 -4.02
C GLN A 552 -6.26 -30.09 -5.36
N LEU A 553 -4.95 -30.37 -5.31
CA LEU A 553 -4.19 -30.99 -6.39
C LEU A 553 -4.04 -32.50 -6.12
N ILE A 554 -4.03 -33.30 -7.18
CA ILE A 554 -3.87 -34.76 -7.08
C ILE A 554 -2.81 -35.24 -8.08
N VAL A 555 -1.72 -35.84 -7.60
CA VAL A 555 -0.82 -36.64 -8.46
C VAL A 555 -1.33 -38.08 -8.45
N ARG A 556 -1.75 -38.60 -9.60
CA ARG A 556 -2.18 -40.00 -9.71
C ARG A 556 -0.99 -40.95 -9.64
N GLN A 557 -1.26 -42.19 -9.24
CA GLN A 557 -0.28 -43.26 -9.30
C GLN A 557 0.25 -43.40 -10.74
N VAL A 558 1.58 -43.39 -10.86
CA VAL A 558 2.30 -43.53 -12.14
C VAL A 558 1.99 -44.89 -12.80
N LYS A 559 2.05 -44.95 -14.13
CA LYS A 559 2.00 -46.22 -14.88
C LYS A 559 3.31 -46.40 -15.66
N PRO A 560 4.01 -47.54 -15.55
CA PRO A 560 3.72 -48.67 -14.66
C PRO A 560 3.96 -48.30 -13.18
N ALA A 561 3.13 -48.81 -12.26
CA ALA A 561 3.16 -48.42 -10.84
C ALA A 561 4.45 -48.80 -10.08
N ALA A 562 5.29 -49.67 -10.66
CA ALA A 562 6.62 -50.01 -10.16
C ALA A 562 7.71 -48.98 -10.54
N PHE A 563 7.39 -47.95 -11.32
CA PHE A 563 8.34 -46.93 -11.73
C PHE A 563 8.68 -46.00 -10.56
N SER A 564 9.96 -45.93 -10.20
CA SER A 564 10.47 -45.23 -9.00
C SER A 564 11.21 -43.91 -9.28
N GLY A 565 11.06 -43.34 -10.48
CA GLY A 565 11.63 -42.02 -10.80
C GLY A 565 11.02 -40.89 -9.97
N SER A 566 11.73 -39.77 -9.85
CA SER A 566 11.28 -38.61 -9.08
C SER A 566 10.43 -37.67 -9.91
N LEU A 567 9.29 -37.24 -9.35
CA LEU A 567 8.41 -36.23 -9.95
C LEU A 567 8.56 -34.89 -9.23
N VAL A 568 8.43 -33.78 -9.97
CA VAL A 568 8.48 -32.43 -9.42
C VAL A 568 7.26 -31.63 -9.90
N ILE A 569 6.52 -31.02 -8.98
CA ILE A 569 5.46 -30.05 -9.30
C ILE A 569 6.03 -28.64 -9.22
N SER A 570 5.74 -27.84 -10.23
CA SER A 570 6.08 -26.41 -10.29
C SER A 570 4.85 -25.57 -10.65
N ALA A 571 4.86 -24.29 -10.26
CA ALA A 571 3.82 -23.33 -10.63
C ALA A 571 4.15 -22.61 -11.94
N LYS A 572 3.12 -22.34 -12.74
CA LYS A 572 3.15 -21.50 -13.94
C LYS A 572 2.24 -20.29 -13.70
N GLY A 573 2.74 -19.08 -13.97
CA GLY A 573 1.95 -17.86 -13.80
C GLY A 573 1.65 -17.52 -12.33
N GLY A 574 0.50 -16.89 -12.07
CA GLY A 574 0.15 -16.26 -10.80
C GLY A 574 -0.35 -17.18 -9.67
N VAL A 575 0.06 -18.45 -9.61
CA VAL A 575 -0.46 -19.43 -8.64
C VAL A 575 0.64 -20.02 -7.74
N THR A 576 0.24 -20.63 -6.62
CA THR A 576 1.12 -21.45 -5.78
C THR A 576 0.34 -22.56 -5.08
N ALA A 577 1.00 -23.41 -4.29
CA ALA A 577 0.35 -24.44 -3.50
C ALA A 577 0.97 -24.61 -2.10
N PHE A 578 0.18 -25.14 -1.18
CA PHE A 578 0.44 -25.30 0.24
C PHE A 578 0.04 -26.70 0.72
N THR A 579 0.35 -27.07 1.97
CA THR A 579 -0.01 -28.38 2.53
C THR A 579 -1.35 -28.41 3.28
N ASN A 580 -1.88 -27.25 3.68
CA ASN A 580 -3.20 -27.15 4.33
C ASN A 580 -4.25 -26.58 3.36
N GLU A 581 -5.49 -27.07 3.44
CA GLU A 581 -6.64 -26.58 2.66
C GLU A 581 -7.05 -25.14 3.03
N LYS A 582 -6.94 -24.80 4.31
CA LYS A 582 -7.27 -23.48 4.84
C LYS A 582 -5.97 -22.77 5.24
N PRO A 583 -5.74 -21.51 4.82
CA PRO A 583 -4.51 -20.79 5.14
C PRO A 583 -4.19 -20.74 6.63
N THR A 584 -2.93 -20.98 6.99
CA THR A 584 -2.46 -20.90 8.37
C THR A 584 -1.40 -19.81 8.53
N LYS A 585 -1.36 -19.15 9.70
CA LYS A 585 -0.49 -17.98 9.92
C LYS A 585 0.99 -18.38 9.93
N GLY A 586 1.74 -17.94 8.93
CA GLY A 586 3.16 -18.27 8.77
C GLY A 586 3.43 -19.57 8.03
N GLU A 587 2.44 -20.14 7.35
CA GLU A 587 2.60 -21.26 6.43
C GLU A 587 3.59 -20.93 5.31
N LYS A 588 4.27 -21.96 4.78
CA LYS A 588 5.22 -21.82 3.67
C LYS A 588 4.63 -22.43 2.41
N GLU A 589 4.88 -21.78 1.28
CA GLU A 589 4.61 -22.36 -0.04
C GLU A 589 5.34 -23.71 -0.17
N ALA A 590 4.61 -24.73 -0.63
CA ALA A 590 5.10 -26.09 -0.76
C ALA A 590 5.80 -26.36 -2.12
N LEU A 591 5.82 -25.36 -3.02
CA LEU A 591 6.38 -25.48 -4.36
C LEU A 591 7.82 -24.93 -4.45
N PRO A 592 8.72 -25.58 -5.21
CA PRO A 592 8.51 -26.81 -5.99
C PRO A 592 8.43 -28.06 -5.11
N TYR A 593 7.35 -28.83 -5.25
CA TYR A 593 7.12 -30.05 -4.47
C TYR A 593 7.75 -31.25 -5.18
N THR A 594 8.50 -32.08 -4.46
CA THR A 594 9.24 -33.22 -5.05
C THR A 594 8.77 -34.53 -4.44
N ILE A 595 8.20 -35.40 -5.27
CA ILE A 595 8.00 -36.82 -4.95
C ILE A 595 9.29 -37.54 -5.32
N ALA A 596 10.01 -38.06 -4.33
CA ALA A 596 11.33 -38.67 -4.55
C ALA A 596 11.27 -40.02 -5.28
N ASP A 597 10.20 -40.79 -5.06
CA ASP A 597 9.97 -42.13 -5.62
C ASP A 597 8.48 -42.28 -6.01
N ALA A 598 8.19 -42.24 -7.31
CA ALA A 598 6.82 -42.32 -7.82
C ALA A 598 6.10 -43.66 -7.51
N SER A 599 6.83 -44.73 -7.17
CA SER A 599 6.22 -46.02 -6.80
C SER A 599 5.51 -45.96 -5.44
N LYS A 600 5.74 -44.90 -4.66
CA LYS A 600 5.10 -44.67 -3.35
C LYS A 600 3.79 -43.86 -3.45
N ILE A 601 3.42 -43.40 -4.64
CA ILE A 601 2.16 -42.68 -4.85
C ILE A 601 0.97 -43.64 -4.62
N PRO A 602 0.04 -43.33 -3.71
CA PRO A 602 -1.11 -44.20 -3.42
C PRO A 602 -2.02 -44.39 -4.65
N ALA A 603 -2.76 -45.51 -4.69
CA ALA A 603 -3.74 -45.76 -5.77
C ALA A 603 -4.86 -44.69 -5.86
N LYS A 604 -5.14 -43.97 -4.77
CA LYS A 604 -6.06 -42.80 -4.74
C LYS A 604 -5.41 -41.47 -5.16
N GLY A 605 -4.12 -41.49 -5.48
CA GLY A 605 -3.24 -40.34 -5.71
C GLY A 605 -2.61 -39.80 -4.43
N ASP A 606 -1.50 -39.07 -4.60
CA ASP A 606 -1.01 -38.11 -3.60
C ASP A 606 -1.94 -36.88 -3.62
N ARG A 607 -2.36 -36.43 -2.44
CA ARG A 607 -3.33 -35.35 -2.20
C ARG A 607 -2.80 -34.32 -1.19
N THR A 608 -1.50 -34.25 -0.99
CA THR A 608 -0.84 -33.37 -0.01
C THR A 608 -0.93 -31.88 -0.35
N LEU A 609 -1.24 -31.52 -1.60
CA LEU A 609 -1.16 -30.13 -2.07
C LEU A 609 -2.51 -29.46 -2.30
N TRP A 610 -2.54 -28.17 -1.95
CA TRP A 610 -3.69 -27.28 -2.00
C TRP A 610 -3.31 -25.97 -2.70
N ALA A 611 -3.89 -25.73 -3.87
CA ALA A 611 -3.58 -24.62 -4.77
C ALA A 611 -4.36 -23.33 -4.44
N GLU A 612 -3.70 -22.18 -4.61
CA GLU A 612 -4.30 -20.85 -4.52
C GLU A 612 -3.75 -19.87 -5.57
N GLY A 613 -4.45 -18.76 -5.78
CA GLY A 613 -3.92 -17.60 -6.49
C GLY A 613 -2.91 -16.86 -5.60
N LYS A 614 -1.73 -16.59 -6.14
CA LYS A 614 -0.64 -15.83 -5.52
C LYS A 614 -0.55 -14.40 -6.05
N ALA A 615 -0.92 -14.20 -7.31
CA ALA A 615 -1.05 -12.90 -7.97
C ALA A 615 -2.11 -13.02 -9.08
N PRO A 616 -2.90 -11.97 -9.40
CA PRO A 616 -3.89 -12.07 -10.46
C PRO A 616 -3.26 -12.40 -11.81
N SER A 617 -3.94 -13.27 -12.57
CA SER A 617 -3.61 -13.56 -13.96
C SER A 617 -3.70 -12.31 -14.85
N ALA A 618 -2.97 -12.32 -15.95
CA ALA A 618 -3.05 -11.31 -17.00
C ALA A 618 -4.15 -11.64 -18.02
N ASP A 619 -4.39 -12.93 -18.29
CA ASP A 619 -5.47 -13.43 -19.15
C ASP A 619 -6.17 -14.65 -18.53
N MET A 620 -7.30 -15.06 -19.10
CA MET A 620 -7.89 -16.36 -18.73
C MET A 620 -6.93 -17.49 -19.14
N LEU A 621 -6.82 -18.53 -18.30
CA LEU A 621 -6.07 -19.76 -18.58
C LEU A 621 -4.53 -19.59 -18.73
N ASP A 622 -3.95 -18.50 -18.24
CA ASP A 622 -2.50 -18.23 -18.35
C ASP A 622 -1.63 -18.95 -17.29
N ALA A 623 -2.23 -19.37 -16.17
CA ALA A 623 -1.57 -19.96 -15.03
C ALA A 623 -1.79 -21.47 -14.95
N GLY A 624 -1.21 -22.14 -13.96
CA GLY A 624 -1.38 -23.57 -13.75
C GLY A 624 -0.27 -24.23 -12.95
N PHE A 625 -0.27 -25.57 -12.94
CA PHE A 625 0.76 -26.38 -12.31
C PHE A 625 1.27 -27.43 -13.29
N ILE A 626 2.60 -27.57 -13.37
CA ILE A 626 3.30 -28.48 -14.27
C ILE A 626 3.93 -29.60 -13.45
N LEU A 627 3.69 -30.85 -13.85
CA LEU A 627 4.30 -32.06 -13.31
C LEU A 627 5.43 -32.49 -14.25
N ALA A 628 6.67 -32.40 -13.77
CA ALA A 628 7.88 -32.83 -14.45
C ALA A 628 8.30 -34.25 -14.01
N LEU A 629 8.91 -35.02 -14.92
CA LEU A 629 9.64 -36.25 -14.61
C LEU A 629 11.15 -35.94 -14.58
N LYS A 630 11.70 -35.79 -13.37
CA LYS A 630 12.99 -35.15 -13.13
C LYS A 630 14.14 -35.81 -13.91
N GLY A 631 14.72 -35.05 -14.84
CA GLY A 631 15.85 -35.50 -15.67
C GLY A 631 15.45 -36.19 -16.99
N VAL A 632 14.16 -36.42 -17.21
CA VAL A 632 13.61 -36.94 -18.49
C VAL A 632 12.81 -35.85 -19.19
N GLU A 633 11.86 -35.23 -18.49
CA GLU A 633 10.85 -34.33 -19.02
C GLU A 633 10.50 -33.21 -18.04
N ASP A 634 10.35 -31.99 -18.54
CA ASP A 634 10.01 -30.79 -17.76
C ASP A 634 8.50 -30.47 -17.80
N ASP A 635 7.76 -30.94 -18.82
CA ASP A 635 6.29 -30.86 -18.93
C ASP A 635 5.67 -32.23 -19.29
N ALA A 636 5.49 -33.09 -18.28
CA ALA A 636 5.01 -34.47 -18.46
C ALA A 636 3.48 -34.61 -18.32
N ASP A 637 2.86 -33.74 -17.50
CA ASP A 637 1.43 -33.42 -17.49
C ASP A 637 1.25 -32.06 -16.81
N HIS A 638 0.18 -31.33 -17.11
CA HIS A 638 -0.13 -30.06 -16.45
C HIS A 638 -1.62 -29.82 -16.31
N VAL A 639 -1.98 -28.92 -15.39
CA VAL A 639 -3.34 -28.41 -15.19
C VAL A 639 -3.34 -26.90 -15.39
N VAL A 640 -4.39 -26.39 -16.02
CA VAL A 640 -4.53 -24.97 -16.38
C VAL A 640 -5.41 -24.25 -15.35
N ALA A 641 -5.06 -23.01 -15.04
CA ALA A 641 -5.76 -22.20 -14.04
C ALA A 641 -5.82 -20.71 -14.44
N THR A 642 -6.75 -19.99 -13.80
CA THR A 642 -6.78 -18.53 -13.80
C THR A 642 -6.72 -18.07 -12.35
N ALA A 643 -5.74 -17.23 -12.00
CA ALA A 643 -5.69 -16.61 -10.68
C ALA A 643 -6.59 -15.37 -10.67
N VAL A 644 -7.72 -15.46 -9.97
CA VAL A 644 -8.80 -14.45 -9.99
C VAL A 644 -8.73 -13.57 -8.75
N GLN A 645 -8.63 -12.25 -8.92
CA GLN A 645 -8.76 -11.30 -7.82
C GLN A 645 -10.16 -10.66 -7.84
N ILE A 646 -10.87 -10.79 -6.71
CA ILE A 646 -12.16 -10.14 -6.42
C ILE A 646 -12.01 -9.21 -5.22
N GLN A 647 -12.82 -8.16 -5.12
CA GLN A 647 -12.83 -7.24 -3.99
C GLN A 647 -14.21 -6.60 -3.79
N LEU A 648 -14.68 -6.56 -2.55
CA LEU A 648 -15.91 -5.91 -2.10
C LEU A 648 -15.58 -4.79 -1.11
N ASP A 649 -15.77 -3.55 -1.53
CA ASP A 649 -15.63 -2.40 -0.65
C ASP A 649 -16.99 -1.95 -0.13
N ILE A 650 -17.03 -1.53 1.14
CA ILE A 650 -18.05 -0.62 1.65
C ILE A 650 -17.35 0.71 1.94
N CYS A 651 -17.96 1.82 1.58
CA CYS A 651 -17.35 3.14 1.72
C CYS A 651 -17.60 3.75 3.09
N GLN A 652 -16.69 4.66 3.46
CA GLN A 652 -16.86 5.66 4.52
C GLN A 652 -18.04 6.59 4.18
N SER A 653 -18.17 7.70 4.89
CA SER A 653 -19.04 8.78 4.44
C SER A 653 -18.32 9.72 3.47
N ARG A 654 -19.09 10.55 2.77
CA ARG A 654 -18.60 11.49 1.76
C ARG A 654 -18.01 12.72 2.46
N LYS A 655 -16.83 13.16 2.01
CA LYS A 655 -16.11 14.34 2.54
C LYS A 655 -16.28 15.60 1.68
N LYS A 656 -16.92 15.48 0.52
CA LYS A 656 -17.22 16.60 -0.40
C LYS A 656 -18.44 16.29 -1.27
N ALA A 657 -19.38 17.23 -1.35
CA ALA A 657 -20.55 17.16 -2.22
C ALA A 657 -20.19 16.70 -3.66
N GLY A 658 -20.95 15.75 -4.20
CA GLY A 658 -20.80 15.25 -5.58
C GLY A 658 -19.61 14.33 -5.86
N ALA A 659 -18.75 14.03 -4.87
CA ALA A 659 -17.69 13.03 -5.01
C ALA A 659 -18.16 11.63 -4.59
N ASP A 660 -17.56 10.57 -5.12
CA ASP A 660 -17.70 9.23 -4.51
C ASP A 660 -17.05 9.21 -3.11
N PRO A 661 -17.66 8.57 -2.09
CA PRO A 661 -17.03 8.39 -0.79
C PRO A 661 -15.88 7.38 -0.84
N ASP A 662 -14.84 7.62 -0.04
CA ASP A 662 -13.66 6.75 0.07
C ASP A 662 -14.04 5.34 0.56
N ALA A 663 -13.33 4.31 0.09
CA ALA A 663 -13.48 2.97 0.66
C ALA A 663 -13.07 2.93 2.15
N MET A 664 -13.75 2.12 2.96
CA MET A 664 -13.20 1.73 4.27
C MET A 664 -11.96 0.85 4.07
N SER A 665 -10.97 0.95 4.95
CA SER A 665 -9.83 0.04 4.90
C SER A 665 -10.27 -1.43 5.05
N ALA A 666 -9.49 -2.36 4.47
CA ALA A 666 -9.77 -3.80 4.53
C ALA A 666 -9.87 -4.35 5.97
N GLU A 667 -9.23 -3.68 6.92
CA GLU A 667 -9.37 -3.96 8.35
C GLU A 667 -10.69 -3.36 8.92
N ASN A 668 -10.96 -2.08 8.68
CA ASN A 668 -12.10 -1.40 9.28
C ASN A 668 -13.45 -1.85 8.70
N LYS A 669 -13.52 -2.31 7.44
CA LYS A 669 -14.76 -2.87 6.84
C LYS A 669 -15.28 -4.13 7.55
N VAL A 670 -14.44 -4.78 8.37
CA VAL A 670 -14.81 -5.92 9.23
C VAL A 670 -14.75 -5.53 10.72
N LYS A 671 -13.67 -4.91 11.19
CA LYS A 671 -13.50 -4.59 12.63
C LYS A 671 -14.46 -3.52 13.13
N VAL A 672 -14.68 -2.46 12.35
CA VAL A 672 -15.62 -1.37 12.69
C VAL A 672 -16.98 -1.66 12.05
N GLY A 673 -16.97 -2.01 10.76
CA GLY A 673 -18.16 -2.12 9.93
C GLY A 673 -18.76 -0.76 9.60
N ARG A 674 -19.70 -0.73 8.64
CA ARG A 674 -20.40 0.50 8.26
C ARG A 674 -21.69 0.66 9.06
N PHE A 675 -21.87 1.82 9.70
CA PHE A 675 -23.15 2.20 10.27
C PHE A 675 -24.05 2.79 9.17
N VAL A 676 -25.32 2.38 9.16
CA VAL A 676 -26.42 2.99 8.40
C VAL A 676 -27.59 3.22 9.34
N HIS A 677 -28.37 4.29 9.18
CA HIS A 677 -29.57 4.47 10.00
C HIS A 677 -30.74 3.66 9.44
N GLU A 678 -31.67 3.25 10.29
CA GLU A 678 -33.00 2.79 9.86
C GLU A 678 -33.72 3.95 9.12
N GLN A 679 -34.11 3.72 7.86
CA GLN A 679 -34.65 4.79 7.00
C GLN A 679 -36.05 5.23 7.47
N ASP A 680 -36.25 6.53 7.63
CA ASP A 680 -37.53 7.09 8.03
C ASP A 680 -38.49 7.26 6.84
N THR A 681 -39.76 7.58 7.13
CA THR A 681 -40.81 7.69 6.10
C THR A 681 -40.58 8.82 5.10
N ALA A 682 -39.89 9.90 5.48
CA ALA A 682 -39.51 10.99 4.58
C ALA A 682 -38.10 10.83 3.96
N SER A 683 -37.35 9.79 4.35
CA SER A 683 -36.07 9.40 3.76
C SER A 683 -34.96 10.45 3.89
N HIS A 684 -34.74 10.91 5.13
CA HIS A 684 -33.69 11.85 5.54
C HIS A 684 -32.29 11.21 5.57
N HIS A 685 -32.18 9.90 5.83
CA HIS A 685 -30.88 9.24 6.04
C HIS A 685 -30.21 8.85 4.72
N GLY A 686 -28.87 8.86 4.72
CA GLY A 686 -28.06 8.45 3.58
C GLY A 686 -28.00 6.93 3.42
N ARG A 687 -27.76 6.49 2.19
CA ARG A 687 -27.36 5.11 1.89
C ARG A 687 -25.84 5.02 1.86
N ALA A 688 -25.25 3.90 2.27
CA ALA A 688 -23.80 3.69 2.19
C ALA A 688 -23.42 3.04 0.84
N LEU A 689 -22.40 3.57 0.15
CA LEU A 689 -21.93 2.99 -1.10
C LEU A 689 -21.19 1.66 -0.85
N LEU A 690 -21.67 0.61 -1.52
CA LEU A 690 -21.04 -0.70 -1.66
C LEU A 690 -20.52 -0.84 -3.10
N VAL A 691 -19.28 -1.28 -3.27
CA VAL A 691 -18.66 -1.45 -4.59
C VAL A 691 -18.10 -2.86 -4.75
N VAL A 692 -18.65 -3.61 -5.71
CA VAL A 692 -17.99 -4.79 -6.26
C VAL A 692 -16.97 -4.29 -7.29
N ARG A 693 -15.68 -4.37 -6.98
CA ARG A 693 -14.62 -3.86 -7.86
C ARG A 693 -14.49 -4.73 -9.12
N LYS A 694 -13.98 -4.14 -10.20
CA LYS A 694 -13.63 -4.89 -11.41
C LYS A 694 -12.71 -6.07 -11.08
N VAL A 695 -13.05 -7.23 -11.63
CA VAL A 695 -12.35 -8.50 -11.42
C VAL A 695 -11.04 -8.49 -12.19
N LYS A 696 -10.01 -9.18 -11.69
CA LYS A 696 -8.79 -9.49 -12.47
C LYS A 696 -8.71 -11.00 -12.73
N PRO A 697 -8.28 -11.48 -13.91
CA PRO A 697 -7.82 -10.72 -15.09
C PRO A 697 -8.92 -9.81 -15.66
N GLU A 698 -8.56 -8.73 -16.36
CA GLU A 698 -9.58 -7.82 -16.91
C GLU A 698 -10.49 -8.50 -17.94
N LYS A 699 -9.98 -9.55 -18.59
CA LYS A 699 -10.71 -10.47 -19.48
C LYS A 699 -11.46 -11.59 -18.74
N PHE A 700 -11.70 -11.46 -17.43
CA PHE A 700 -12.43 -12.47 -16.65
C PHE A 700 -13.79 -12.76 -17.28
N LYS A 701 -14.09 -14.05 -17.44
CA LYS A 701 -15.40 -14.55 -17.85
C LYS A 701 -15.93 -15.52 -16.80
N GLY A 702 -17.13 -15.23 -16.29
CA GLY A 702 -17.80 -15.99 -15.24
C GLY A 702 -18.76 -15.11 -14.45
N THR A 703 -19.39 -15.67 -13.42
CA THR A 703 -20.38 -14.97 -12.59
C THR A 703 -19.87 -14.83 -11.15
N LEU A 704 -19.99 -13.63 -10.58
CA LEU A 704 -19.91 -13.42 -9.14
C LEU A 704 -21.30 -13.42 -8.52
N VAL A 705 -21.39 -13.83 -7.25
CA VAL A 705 -22.63 -13.80 -6.47
C VAL A 705 -22.38 -12.97 -5.22
N LEU A 706 -23.10 -11.85 -5.10
CA LEU A 706 -23.19 -11.05 -3.88
C LEU A 706 -24.25 -11.67 -2.97
N LYS A 707 -23.86 -12.04 -1.76
CA LYS A 707 -24.66 -12.78 -0.77
C LYS A 707 -24.49 -12.15 0.61
N GLY A 708 -25.30 -12.54 1.59
CA GLY A 708 -25.22 -12.01 2.94
C GLY A 708 -25.97 -12.79 4.00
N ASN A 709 -25.72 -12.44 5.27
CA ASN A 709 -26.47 -12.89 6.44
C ASN A 709 -27.21 -11.71 7.08
N ASN A 710 -28.37 -11.98 7.69
CA ASN A 710 -29.27 -10.97 8.27
C ASN A 710 -29.67 -9.84 7.30
N THR A 711 -29.63 -10.11 6.00
CA THR A 711 -29.90 -9.14 4.91
C THR A 711 -31.29 -8.52 4.99
N ALA A 712 -32.27 -9.16 5.63
CA ALA A 712 -33.59 -8.58 5.88
C ALA A 712 -33.58 -7.28 6.70
N ARG A 713 -32.48 -6.95 7.40
CA ARG A 713 -32.27 -5.66 8.07
C ARG A 713 -31.91 -4.50 7.13
N ILE A 714 -31.49 -4.79 5.89
CA ILE A 714 -31.01 -3.80 4.92
C ILE A 714 -31.72 -3.96 3.56
N GLU A 715 -31.55 -2.96 2.71
CA GLU A 715 -31.95 -3.00 1.31
C GLU A 715 -30.80 -2.45 0.45
N LEU A 716 -30.58 -3.04 -0.73
CA LEU A 716 -29.63 -2.54 -1.71
C LEU A 716 -30.37 -1.79 -2.82
N PHE A 717 -29.85 -0.67 -3.27
CA PHE A 717 -30.44 0.15 -4.33
C PHE A 717 -29.40 0.57 -5.39
N PRO A 718 -29.82 0.85 -6.64
CA PRO A 718 -28.91 1.35 -7.67
C PRO A 718 -28.50 2.83 -7.45
N ASN A 719 -29.33 3.66 -6.79
CA ASN A 719 -29.03 5.07 -6.56
C ASN A 719 -28.71 5.38 -5.08
N GLU A 720 -27.98 6.46 -4.85
CA GLU A 720 -27.70 7.01 -3.51
C GLU A 720 -28.98 7.53 -2.84
N LEU A 721 -29.73 8.35 -3.58
CA LEU A 721 -30.97 8.97 -3.14
C LEU A 721 -32.15 8.24 -3.77
N LYS A 722 -33.21 8.09 -2.98
CA LYS A 722 -34.46 7.42 -3.36
C LYS A 722 -35.09 8.10 -4.58
N THR A 723 -35.18 7.37 -5.69
CA THR A 723 -35.87 7.84 -6.91
C THR A 723 -37.31 7.30 -6.99
N GLY A 724 -38.17 7.96 -7.76
CA GLY A 724 -39.57 7.58 -7.89
C GLY A 724 -39.71 6.22 -8.60
N GLY A 725 -40.33 5.23 -7.93
CA GLY A 725 -40.48 3.87 -8.46
C GLY A 725 -39.25 2.98 -8.32
N GLU A 726 -38.22 3.39 -7.56
CA GLU A 726 -37.02 2.60 -7.34
C GLU A 726 -37.29 1.30 -6.58
N ALA A 727 -36.85 0.16 -7.13
CA ALA A 727 -36.92 -1.15 -6.50
C ALA A 727 -35.58 -1.56 -5.88
N ALA A 728 -35.63 -2.30 -4.78
CA ALA A 728 -34.43 -2.85 -4.13
C ALA A 728 -33.84 -4.04 -4.91
N THR A 729 -32.52 -4.09 -5.02
CA THR A 729 -31.78 -5.24 -5.55
C THR A 729 -31.89 -6.42 -4.57
N ALA A 730 -32.43 -7.55 -5.04
CA ALA A 730 -32.52 -8.77 -4.25
C ALA A 730 -31.13 -9.32 -3.89
N VAL A 731 -30.99 -9.90 -2.69
CA VAL A 731 -29.78 -10.62 -2.26
C VAL A 731 -30.18 -12.07 -1.93
N PRO A 732 -29.55 -13.10 -2.53
CA PRO A 732 -28.36 -13.04 -3.38
C PRO A 732 -28.59 -12.40 -4.76
N HIS A 733 -27.55 -11.73 -5.27
CA HIS A 733 -27.52 -11.08 -6.58
C HIS A 733 -26.40 -11.67 -7.43
N GLU A 734 -26.70 -12.04 -8.68
CA GLU A 734 -25.70 -12.53 -9.63
C GLU A 734 -25.20 -11.39 -10.53
N ILE A 735 -23.88 -11.33 -10.71
CA ILE A 735 -23.16 -10.32 -11.50
C ILE A 735 -22.33 -11.08 -12.53
N ASP A 736 -22.82 -11.11 -13.78
CA ASP A 736 -22.13 -11.76 -14.89
C ASP A 736 -21.03 -10.87 -15.50
N PHE A 737 -19.93 -11.52 -15.89
CA PHE A 737 -18.83 -10.94 -16.64
C PHE A 737 -18.59 -11.76 -17.91
N ASP A 738 -18.64 -11.10 -19.08
CA ASP A 738 -18.18 -11.68 -20.35
C ASP A 738 -17.56 -10.57 -21.21
N PRO A 739 -16.25 -10.62 -21.54
CA PRO A 739 -15.59 -9.62 -22.38
C PRO A 739 -16.17 -9.47 -23.80
N LYS A 740 -17.06 -10.38 -24.24
CA LYS A 740 -17.76 -10.31 -25.54
C LYS A 740 -19.15 -9.67 -25.46
N ASP A 741 -19.70 -9.43 -24.28
CA ASP A 741 -21.04 -8.88 -24.08
C ASP A 741 -20.94 -7.46 -23.49
N ALA A 742 -21.40 -6.47 -24.25
CA ALA A 742 -21.34 -5.06 -23.86
C ALA A 742 -22.22 -4.70 -22.65
N THR A 743 -23.12 -5.60 -22.21
CA THR A 743 -23.90 -5.47 -20.97
C THR A 743 -23.20 -6.09 -19.75
N LYS A 744 -22.26 -7.02 -19.98
CA LYS A 744 -21.54 -7.80 -18.93
C LYS A 744 -20.09 -7.33 -18.77
N LYS A 745 -19.90 -6.00 -18.85
CA LYS A 745 -18.61 -5.34 -18.73
C LYS A 745 -17.97 -5.54 -17.35
N ASN A 746 -16.66 -5.78 -17.37
CA ASN A 746 -15.82 -5.85 -16.19
C ASN A 746 -15.42 -4.43 -15.71
N GLU A 747 -16.33 -3.82 -14.97
CA GLU A 747 -16.22 -2.48 -14.38
C GLU A 747 -16.77 -2.51 -12.94
N ASP A 748 -16.44 -1.51 -12.13
CA ASP A 748 -16.91 -1.40 -10.75
C ASP A 748 -18.46 -1.30 -10.70
N LYS A 749 -19.12 -2.26 -10.04
CA LYS A 749 -20.58 -2.29 -9.86
C LYS A 749 -20.94 -1.69 -8.51
N LYS A 750 -21.72 -0.60 -8.54
CA LYS A 750 -22.13 0.16 -7.36
C LYS A 750 -23.53 -0.26 -6.88
N PHE A 751 -23.68 -0.42 -5.56
CA PHE A 751 -24.95 -0.61 -4.88
C PHE A 751 -25.00 0.30 -3.65
N TRP A 752 -26.18 0.70 -3.21
CA TRP A 752 -26.35 1.64 -2.10
C TRP A 752 -27.15 1.00 -0.98
N VAL A 753 -26.50 0.78 0.17
CA VAL A 753 -27.04 0.10 1.34
C VAL A 753 -27.91 1.05 2.17
N GLN A 754 -29.19 0.72 2.30
CA GLN A 754 -30.15 1.40 3.17
C GLN A 754 -30.44 0.54 4.40
N GLY A 755 -30.57 1.14 5.59
CA GLY A 755 -31.07 0.45 6.77
C GLY A 755 -32.60 0.33 6.75
N LYS A 756 -33.13 -0.86 7.03
CA LYS A 756 -34.56 -1.19 7.04
C LYS A 756 -35.09 -1.60 8.42
N THR A 757 -34.26 -2.25 9.23
CA THR A 757 -34.63 -2.67 10.59
C THR A 757 -33.40 -2.69 11.49
N VAL A 758 -33.48 -2.04 12.66
CA VAL A 758 -32.38 -1.93 13.63
C VAL A 758 -31.67 -3.27 13.87
N SER A 759 -30.34 -3.23 13.97
CA SER A 759 -29.48 -4.36 14.35
C SER A 759 -29.70 -4.79 15.80
N VAL A 760 -29.56 -6.09 16.09
CA VAL A 760 -29.60 -6.59 17.48
C VAL A 760 -28.23 -6.49 18.18
N ALA A 761 -27.15 -6.41 17.40
CA ALA A 761 -25.79 -6.23 17.87
C ALA A 761 -24.96 -5.45 16.85
N LEU A 762 -23.84 -4.88 17.29
CA LEU A 762 -22.87 -4.22 16.40
C LEU A 762 -22.30 -5.24 15.41
N ARG A 763 -22.34 -4.93 14.10
CA ARG A 763 -21.83 -5.75 12.98
C ARG A 763 -22.59 -7.07 12.77
N ASP A 764 -23.90 -7.11 13.05
CA ASP A 764 -24.73 -8.32 12.89
C ASP A 764 -25.17 -8.60 11.44
N VAL A 765 -25.08 -7.65 10.52
CA VAL A 765 -25.32 -7.85 9.07
C VAL A 765 -23.99 -8.05 8.36
N SER A 766 -23.91 -9.04 7.46
CA SER A 766 -22.75 -9.24 6.60
C SER A 766 -23.14 -9.35 5.13
N LEU A 767 -22.28 -8.84 4.24
CA LEU A 767 -22.35 -9.03 2.79
C LEU A 767 -20.99 -9.53 2.29
N TRP A 768 -20.98 -10.45 1.33
CA TRP A 768 -19.76 -11.00 0.72
C TRP A 768 -19.96 -11.37 -0.76
N ILE A 769 -18.87 -11.43 -1.53
CA ILE A 769 -18.88 -11.86 -2.94
C ILE A 769 -18.09 -13.15 -3.17
N HIS A 770 -18.67 -14.11 -3.89
CA HIS A 770 -17.99 -15.36 -4.29
C HIS A 770 -18.17 -15.66 -5.77
N LEU A 771 -17.41 -16.63 -6.31
CA LEU A 771 -17.61 -17.14 -7.67
C LEU A 771 -18.84 -18.06 -7.69
N LYS A 772 -19.61 -18.09 -8.78
CA LYS A 772 -20.79 -18.96 -8.89
C LYS A 772 -20.42 -20.45 -8.91
N ASP A 773 -19.35 -20.81 -9.63
CA ASP A 773 -18.84 -22.18 -9.73
C ASP A 773 -17.95 -22.59 -8.54
N ASP A 774 -17.70 -21.67 -7.61
CA ASP A 774 -16.86 -21.88 -6.42
C ASP A 774 -17.38 -21.00 -5.27
N ASN A 775 -18.25 -21.59 -4.44
CA ASN A 775 -18.86 -21.01 -3.25
C ASN A 775 -18.09 -21.49 -2.00
N PRO A 776 -16.90 -20.94 -1.69
CA PRO A 776 -16.19 -21.23 -0.45
C PRO A 776 -16.96 -20.69 0.75
N THR A 777 -16.67 -21.22 1.93
CA THR A 777 -17.39 -20.87 3.17
C THR A 777 -17.16 -19.41 3.61
N ASN A 778 -16.05 -18.78 3.18
CA ASN A 778 -15.75 -17.38 3.41
C ASN A 778 -15.23 -16.72 2.12
N ALA A 779 -15.60 -15.45 1.92
CA ALA A 779 -15.23 -14.67 0.74
C ALA A 779 -15.01 -13.19 1.15
N ASP A 780 -14.67 -12.28 0.22
CA ASP A 780 -14.38 -10.90 0.64
C ASP A 780 -15.64 -10.23 1.21
N THR A 781 -15.56 -9.80 2.47
CA THR A 781 -16.71 -9.56 3.35
C THR A 781 -16.69 -8.14 3.91
N VAL A 782 -17.88 -7.54 4.01
CA VAL A 782 -18.12 -6.29 4.76
C VAL A 782 -19.17 -6.53 5.83
N LEU A 783 -19.00 -5.89 6.98
CA LEU A 783 -19.97 -5.92 8.08
C LEU A 783 -20.69 -4.57 8.21
N ILE A 784 -21.98 -4.63 8.55
CA ILE A 784 -22.89 -3.48 8.62
C ILE A 784 -23.64 -3.52 9.96
N THR A 785 -23.94 -2.33 10.50
CA THR A 785 -24.86 -2.16 11.64
C THR A 785 -25.95 -1.18 11.25
N VAL A 786 -27.22 -1.58 11.40
CA VAL A 786 -28.37 -0.68 11.26
C VAL A 786 -28.67 -0.05 12.62
N VAL A 787 -28.59 1.27 12.71
CA VAL A 787 -28.74 2.01 13.97
C VAL A 787 -30.02 2.84 14.01
N LYS A 788 -30.48 3.16 15.23
CA LYS A 788 -31.62 4.04 15.46
C LYS A 788 -31.40 4.94 16.68
N PHE A 789 -31.35 6.24 16.46
CA PHE A 789 -31.36 7.23 17.55
C PHE A 789 -32.76 7.39 18.17
N LYS A 790 -32.81 7.76 19.45
CA LYS A 790 -34.04 8.10 20.19
C LYS A 790 -33.75 8.94 21.44
N LYS A 791 -34.79 9.52 22.04
CA LYS A 791 -34.77 10.24 23.33
C LYS A 791 -33.75 11.39 23.41
N LEU A 792 -33.55 12.14 22.32
CA LEU A 792 -32.67 13.31 22.32
C LEU A 792 -33.28 14.40 23.24
N THR A 793 -32.57 14.70 24.32
CA THR A 793 -33.01 15.56 25.43
C THR A 793 -32.02 16.70 25.66
N ALA A 794 -32.54 17.90 25.92
CA ALA A 794 -31.80 19.05 26.43
C ALA A 794 -32.36 19.49 27.78
N ASP A 795 -31.59 19.28 28.84
CA ASP A 795 -31.87 19.70 30.23
C ASP A 795 -31.29 21.11 30.45
N ILE A 796 -32.15 22.12 30.28
CA ILE A 796 -31.81 23.55 30.28
C ILE A 796 -31.90 24.12 31.71
N PRO A 797 -30.87 24.82 32.23
CA PRO A 797 -30.96 25.45 33.55
C PRO A 797 -32.01 26.56 33.55
N SER A 798 -32.56 26.85 34.73
CA SER A 798 -33.37 28.05 34.97
C SER A 798 -32.53 29.11 35.67
N THR A 799 -32.73 30.38 35.34
CA THR A 799 -32.00 31.50 35.96
C THR A 799 -32.22 31.51 37.47
N PRO A 800 -31.17 31.30 38.30
CA PRO A 800 -31.32 31.25 39.74
C PRO A 800 -31.45 32.65 40.34
N ALA A 801 -32.15 32.75 41.48
CA ALA A 801 -32.19 33.99 42.25
C ALA A 801 -30.80 34.33 42.82
N ILE A 802 -30.37 35.59 42.64
CA ILE A 802 -29.02 36.08 43.01
C ILE A 802 -28.73 35.92 44.52
N THR A 803 -29.76 36.03 45.35
CA THR A 803 -29.71 35.68 46.77
C THR A 803 -30.95 34.85 47.11
N ASN A 804 -30.79 33.73 47.80
CA ASN A 804 -31.93 32.93 48.22
C ASN A 804 -32.66 33.65 49.38
N ARG A 805 -33.90 34.07 49.15
CA ARG A 805 -34.74 34.82 50.10
C ARG A 805 -36.08 34.11 50.29
N ALA A 806 -36.68 34.26 51.47
CA ALA A 806 -38.03 33.80 51.81
C ALA A 806 -38.32 32.28 51.63
N GLY A 807 -37.29 31.44 51.49
CA GLY A 807 -37.47 29.99 51.34
C GLY A 807 -37.82 29.53 49.92
N ASN A 808 -37.54 30.34 48.90
CA ASN A 808 -37.71 29.95 47.51
C ASN A 808 -36.85 28.71 47.17
N SER A 809 -37.51 27.61 46.80
CA SER A 809 -36.84 26.42 46.26
C SER A 809 -36.08 26.77 44.96
N PRO A 810 -34.99 26.04 44.63
CA PRO A 810 -34.37 26.14 43.31
C PRO A 810 -35.40 25.89 42.20
N VAL A 811 -35.40 26.73 41.17
CA VAL A 811 -36.31 26.55 40.03
C VAL A 811 -35.89 25.30 39.26
N ASN A 812 -36.84 24.39 39.05
CA ASN A 812 -36.59 23.14 38.33
C ASN A 812 -36.19 23.41 36.88
N ARG A 813 -35.12 22.75 36.43
CA ARG A 813 -34.62 22.80 35.06
C ARG A 813 -35.68 22.38 34.04
N HIS A 814 -35.63 22.95 32.84
CA HIS A 814 -36.55 22.63 31.76
C HIS A 814 -35.97 21.54 30.85
N ALA A 815 -36.58 20.36 30.86
CA ALA A 815 -36.18 19.24 30.00
C ALA A 815 -36.96 19.26 28.67
N TRP A 816 -36.36 19.84 27.63
CA TRP A 816 -36.86 19.73 26.26
C TRP A 816 -36.50 18.35 25.69
N LYS A 817 -37.44 17.69 25.01
CA LYS A 817 -37.31 16.31 24.53
C LYS A 817 -37.86 16.13 23.13
N ILE A 818 -37.15 15.38 22.29
CA ILE A 818 -37.64 14.84 21.02
C ILE A 818 -37.36 13.33 20.94
N ALA A 819 -38.06 12.62 20.04
CA ALA A 819 -37.93 11.17 19.86
C ALA A 819 -38.10 10.30 21.14
N ASP A 820 -38.87 10.73 22.14
CA ASP A 820 -39.13 9.98 23.38
C ASP A 820 -40.54 9.37 23.35
N PRO A 821 -40.71 8.02 23.27
CA PRO A 821 -39.69 6.98 23.28
C PRO A 821 -39.11 6.61 21.90
N THR A 822 -39.73 7.08 20.81
CA THR A 822 -39.43 6.68 19.42
C THR A 822 -39.33 7.93 18.53
N PRO A 823 -38.38 8.02 17.59
CA PRO A 823 -38.29 9.14 16.65
C PRO A 823 -39.43 9.15 15.62
N ALA A 824 -39.85 10.35 15.24
CA ALA A 824 -40.66 10.64 14.06
C ALA A 824 -39.81 11.27 12.94
N ALA A 825 -40.31 11.29 11.71
CA ALA A 825 -39.62 11.90 10.57
C ALA A 825 -39.22 13.38 10.80
N ASN A 826 -40.01 14.11 11.61
CA ASN A 826 -39.72 15.50 11.97
C ASN A 826 -38.44 15.65 12.81
N ASP A 827 -38.05 14.65 13.62
CA ASP A 827 -36.88 14.72 14.51
C ASP A 827 -35.54 14.67 13.74
N PHE A 828 -35.60 14.46 12.42
CA PHE A 828 -34.46 14.45 11.49
C PHE A 828 -34.46 15.65 10.53
N ASN A 829 -35.46 16.53 10.62
CA ASN A 829 -35.68 17.61 9.67
C ASN A 829 -35.06 18.94 10.13
N GLU A 830 -34.38 19.63 9.22
CA GLU A 830 -33.75 20.93 9.44
C GLU A 830 -34.72 22.10 9.33
N ASP A 831 -35.91 21.92 8.77
CA ASP A 831 -36.92 22.98 8.67
C ASP A 831 -37.45 23.34 10.07
N TYR A 832 -37.24 24.59 10.47
CA TYR A 832 -37.68 25.18 11.75
C TYR A 832 -39.22 25.30 11.83
N ALA A 833 -39.93 25.19 10.71
CA ALA A 833 -41.38 25.04 10.67
C ALA A 833 -41.84 23.62 11.01
N VAL A 834 -41.05 22.57 10.70
CA VAL A 834 -41.37 21.15 10.94
C VAL A 834 -40.82 20.65 12.27
N ASN A 835 -39.54 20.91 12.53
CA ASN A 835 -38.82 20.61 13.76
C ASN A 835 -38.67 21.91 14.56
N LYS A 836 -39.55 22.11 15.56
CA LYS A 836 -39.65 23.38 16.28
C LYS A 836 -38.40 23.64 17.13
N PRO A 837 -37.76 24.82 17.02
CA PRO A 837 -36.54 25.10 17.75
C PRO A 837 -36.78 25.35 19.24
N ILE A 838 -35.78 25.00 20.05
CA ILE A 838 -35.53 25.72 21.30
C ILE A 838 -35.13 27.15 20.93
N VAL A 839 -35.70 28.16 21.62
CA VAL A 839 -35.23 29.55 21.51
C VAL A 839 -34.70 30.00 22.88
N LEU A 840 -33.47 30.51 22.90
CA LEU A 840 -32.83 31.08 24.10
C LEU A 840 -32.19 32.43 23.76
N LEU A 841 -31.91 33.23 24.80
CA LEU A 841 -31.07 34.40 24.67
C LEU A 841 -29.58 34.00 24.74
N GLU A 842 -28.76 34.65 23.93
CA GLU A 842 -27.31 34.56 24.00
C GLU A 842 -26.81 34.90 25.42
N ASN A 843 -25.81 34.15 25.92
CA ASN A 843 -25.17 34.30 27.23
C ASN A 843 -26.13 34.23 28.45
N SER A 844 -27.37 33.76 28.26
CA SER A 844 -28.32 33.47 29.36
C SER A 844 -27.94 32.28 30.24
N ILE A 845 -27.00 31.45 29.77
CA ILE A 845 -26.55 30.22 30.41
C ILE A 845 -25.16 30.44 31.02
N LEU A 846 -25.02 30.20 32.33
CA LEU A 846 -23.72 30.29 33.00
C LEU A 846 -22.86 29.06 32.68
N ASP A 847 -21.57 29.28 32.41
CA ASP A 847 -20.61 28.22 32.08
C ASP A 847 -20.52 27.11 33.14
N LYS A 848 -20.61 27.47 34.43
CA LYS A 848 -20.66 26.52 35.56
C LYS A 848 -21.93 25.66 35.62
N ASP A 849 -22.91 25.89 34.76
CA ASP A 849 -24.20 25.19 34.75
C ASP A 849 -24.80 25.09 33.33
N ARG A 850 -23.98 24.67 32.35
CA ARG A 850 -24.37 24.47 30.94
C ARG A 850 -25.66 23.65 30.77
N ILE A 851 -26.28 23.80 29.59
CA ILE A 851 -27.36 22.91 29.13
C ILE A 851 -26.77 21.49 29.06
N LYS A 852 -27.46 20.50 29.62
CA LYS A 852 -27.00 19.10 29.55
C LYS A 852 -27.73 18.40 28.41
N LEU A 853 -26.98 17.80 27.51
CA LEU A 853 -27.49 17.08 26.35
C LEU A 853 -27.37 15.58 26.61
N SER A 854 -28.40 14.81 26.23
CA SER A 854 -28.36 13.35 26.24
C SER A 854 -29.14 12.75 25.09
N VAL A 855 -28.76 11.54 24.67
CA VAL A 855 -29.42 10.77 23.60
C VAL A 855 -29.30 9.28 23.89
N ALA A 856 -30.20 8.48 23.33
CA ALA A 856 -30.07 7.02 23.30
C ALA A 856 -29.96 6.53 21.86
N ILE A 857 -29.33 5.37 21.67
CA ILE A 857 -29.16 4.73 20.37
C ILE A 857 -29.29 3.21 20.51
N GLU A 858 -29.80 2.56 19.47
CA GLU A 858 -29.85 1.11 19.33
C GLU A 858 -29.09 0.67 18.07
N PRO A 859 -28.38 -0.48 18.10
CA PRO A 859 -28.06 -1.29 19.27
C PRO A 859 -27.12 -0.56 20.25
N ALA A 860 -26.90 -1.12 21.45
CA ALA A 860 -25.98 -0.54 22.42
C ALA A 860 -24.52 -0.61 21.95
N GLY A 861 -23.70 0.35 22.39
CA GLY A 861 -22.25 0.40 22.09
C GLY A 861 -21.87 1.06 20.76
N VAL A 862 -22.81 1.71 20.06
CA VAL A 862 -22.51 2.53 18.88
C VAL A 862 -21.75 3.80 19.30
N PRO A 863 -20.63 4.18 18.63
CA PRO A 863 -19.86 5.37 18.98
C PRO A 863 -20.56 6.65 18.52
N VAL A 864 -21.28 7.29 19.45
CA VAL A 864 -21.95 8.58 19.22
C VAL A 864 -21.01 9.74 19.50
N ARG A 865 -20.95 10.69 18.57
CA ARG A 865 -20.29 12.00 18.70
C ARG A 865 -21.34 13.10 18.67
N TRP A 866 -20.95 14.32 19.03
CA TRP A 866 -21.83 15.50 19.01
C TRP A 866 -21.23 16.59 18.13
N ALA A 867 -22.08 17.23 17.34
CA ALA A 867 -21.77 18.44 16.60
C ALA A 867 -22.88 19.47 16.81
N VAL A 868 -22.56 20.75 16.65
CA VAL A 868 -23.55 21.81 16.48
C VAL A 868 -23.25 22.51 15.16
N ILE A 869 -24.21 22.48 14.24
CA ILE A 869 -24.05 22.98 12.88
C ILE A 869 -24.90 24.24 12.72
N ARG A 870 -24.28 25.36 12.35
CA ARG A 870 -25.01 26.57 11.95
C ARG A 870 -25.77 26.32 10.65
N ASP A 871 -27.03 26.75 10.60
CA ASP A 871 -27.85 26.64 9.40
C ASP A 871 -27.31 27.58 8.31
N ARG A 872 -26.60 27.02 7.34
CA ARG A 872 -25.98 27.74 6.21
C ARG A 872 -26.70 27.50 4.89
N ARG A 873 -27.88 26.87 4.90
CA ARG A 873 -28.63 26.58 3.67
C ARG A 873 -28.88 27.86 2.86
N PRO A 874 -28.95 27.79 1.51
CA PRO A 874 -29.31 28.93 0.68
C PRO A 874 -30.62 29.60 1.11
N ALA A 875 -30.76 30.90 0.82
CA ALA A 875 -31.98 31.65 1.11
C ALA A 875 -33.23 30.96 0.51
N PRO A 876 -34.34 30.85 1.24
CA PRO A 876 -34.65 31.53 2.51
C PRO A 876 -34.26 30.75 3.80
N ASP A 877 -33.61 29.61 3.68
CA ASP A 877 -33.56 28.62 4.76
C ASP A 877 -32.49 28.90 5.82
N GLY A 878 -31.28 29.33 5.44
CA GLY A 878 -30.16 29.54 6.38
C GLY A 878 -30.16 30.89 7.11
N ASP A 879 -29.15 31.10 7.95
CA ASP A 879 -28.82 32.41 8.54
C ASP A 879 -28.34 33.40 7.48
N HIS A 880 -28.80 34.64 7.54
CA HIS A 880 -28.26 35.70 6.69
C HIS A 880 -26.78 35.94 6.97
N LYS A 881 -25.97 36.18 5.92
CA LYS A 881 -24.54 36.50 6.02
C LYS A 881 -24.17 37.54 7.09
N ASP A 882 -25.04 38.52 7.32
CA ASP A 882 -24.80 39.59 8.30
C ASP A 882 -25.07 39.16 9.75
N VAL A 883 -25.91 38.14 9.98
CA VAL A 883 -26.06 37.45 11.28
C VAL A 883 -24.79 36.63 11.58
N ILE A 884 -24.28 35.94 10.56
CA ILE A 884 -23.03 35.17 10.65
C ILE A 884 -21.83 36.10 10.92
N ALA A 885 -21.81 37.30 10.32
CA ALA A 885 -20.75 38.29 10.46
C ALA A 885 -20.89 39.22 11.69
N LEU A 886 -21.81 38.95 12.63
CA LEU A 886 -21.92 39.71 13.88
C LEU A 886 -20.59 39.70 14.65
N LYS A 887 -20.21 40.87 15.19
CA LYS A 887 -19.04 41.00 16.07
C LYS A 887 -19.17 40.04 17.27
N ASP A 888 -18.09 39.37 17.65
CA ASP A 888 -18.05 38.44 18.78
C ASP A 888 -19.12 37.32 18.70
N ASN A 889 -19.44 36.83 17.49
CA ASN A 889 -20.32 35.67 17.26
C ASN A 889 -19.48 34.47 16.78
N PRO A 890 -19.32 33.39 17.57
CA PRO A 890 -18.62 32.19 17.12
C PRO A 890 -19.40 31.41 16.04
N GLU A 891 -18.72 30.52 15.33
CA GLU A 891 -19.32 29.73 14.25
C GLU A 891 -20.53 28.90 14.73
N ALA A 892 -20.45 28.31 15.92
CA ALA A 892 -21.51 27.58 16.60
C ALA A 892 -21.35 27.69 18.14
N PRO A 893 -22.43 27.52 18.92
CA PRO A 893 -22.35 27.54 20.38
C PRO A 893 -21.54 26.36 20.95
N THR A 894 -20.83 26.61 22.05
CA THR A 894 -19.70 25.78 22.51
C THR A 894 -20.14 24.50 23.23
N LEU A 895 -19.84 23.35 22.64
CA LEU A 895 -19.94 22.04 23.29
C LEU A 895 -18.88 21.87 24.39
N GLY A 896 -19.20 21.08 25.41
CA GLY A 896 -18.30 20.82 26.55
C GLY A 896 -17.25 19.72 26.32
N SER A 897 -17.33 18.95 25.24
CA SER A 897 -16.39 17.87 24.91
C SER A 897 -16.44 17.46 23.42
N ASP A 898 -15.29 17.06 22.86
CA ASP A 898 -15.17 16.42 21.53
C ASP A 898 -15.14 14.87 21.60
N ALA A 899 -15.27 14.30 22.80
CA ALA A 899 -15.22 12.86 23.03
C ALA A 899 -16.49 12.14 22.54
N GLU A 900 -16.38 10.83 22.38
CA GLU A 900 -17.53 9.95 22.15
C GLU A 900 -18.32 9.75 23.44
N GLY A 901 -19.66 9.80 23.35
CA GLY A 901 -20.55 9.67 24.49
C GLY A 901 -22.01 9.92 24.17
N LEU A 902 -22.90 9.27 24.92
CA LEU A 902 -24.35 9.48 24.86
C LEU A 902 -24.82 10.77 25.55
N THR A 903 -23.88 11.57 26.08
CA THR A 903 -24.13 12.85 26.74
C THR A 903 -23.08 13.88 26.36
N ASN A 904 -23.45 15.16 26.40
CA ASN A 904 -22.54 16.30 26.28
C ASN A 904 -23.12 17.49 27.06
N THR A 905 -22.49 18.66 27.00
CA THR A 905 -23.07 19.92 27.48
C THR A 905 -22.91 21.03 26.45
N LEU A 906 -23.74 22.06 26.52
CA LEU A 906 -23.78 23.18 25.58
C LEU A 906 -23.87 24.53 26.31
N LEU A 907 -23.03 25.48 25.91
CA LEU A 907 -23.13 26.88 26.29
C LEU A 907 -23.96 27.65 25.24
N ALA A 908 -24.61 28.76 25.62
CA ALA A 908 -25.46 29.55 24.73
C ALA A 908 -24.72 30.83 24.24
N ASP A 909 -23.49 30.67 23.78
CA ASP A 909 -22.50 31.73 23.51
C ASP A 909 -22.41 32.16 22.03
N ALA A 910 -23.48 31.96 21.25
CA ALA A 910 -23.55 32.31 19.83
C ALA A 910 -24.89 32.98 19.47
N VAL A 911 -25.01 33.48 18.24
CA VAL A 911 -26.23 34.11 17.68
C VAL A 911 -26.55 33.51 16.32
N GLY A 912 -27.81 33.15 16.08
CA GLY A 912 -28.29 32.60 14.81
C GLY A 912 -29.10 31.31 14.96
N SER A 913 -29.18 30.53 13.88
CA SER A 913 -29.88 29.24 13.81
C SER A 913 -28.89 28.07 13.80
N PHE A 914 -29.15 27.04 14.61
CA PHE A 914 -28.24 25.91 14.79
C PHE A 914 -28.99 24.58 14.91
N HIS A 915 -28.34 23.50 14.48
CA HIS A 915 -28.80 22.13 14.63
C HIS A 915 -27.87 21.42 15.63
N ILE A 916 -28.41 20.97 16.77
CA ILE A 916 -27.70 20.14 17.74
C ILE A 916 -27.82 18.68 17.27
N CYS A 917 -26.71 18.11 16.82
CA CYS A 917 -26.67 16.82 16.13
C CYS A 917 -25.76 15.82 16.88
N PRO A 918 -26.31 14.93 17.72
CA PRO A 918 -25.67 13.64 17.97
C PRO A 918 -25.64 12.81 16.68
N PHE A 919 -24.49 12.26 16.34
CA PHE A 919 -24.24 11.53 15.10
C PHE A 919 -23.31 10.33 15.30
N VAL A 920 -23.36 9.37 14.36
CA VAL A 920 -22.41 8.26 14.28
C VAL A 920 -21.44 8.55 13.15
N ASN A 921 -20.22 8.94 13.50
CA ASN A 921 -19.15 9.19 12.54
C ASN A 921 -18.86 7.91 11.74
N CYS A 922 -19.02 7.98 10.42
CA CYS A 922 -18.79 6.90 9.46
C CYS A 922 -17.48 7.10 8.67
N ASN A 923 -16.68 8.08 9.05
CA ASN A 923 -15.37 8.38 8.51
C ASN A 923 -14.26 7.99 9.50
N GLU A 924 -13.04 7.78 8.99
CA GLU A 924 -11.84 7.62 9.83
C GLU A 924 -11.33 8.96 10.43
N GLY A 925 -12.14 10.02 10.36
CA GLY A 925 -11.88 11.36 10.93
C GLY A 925 -12.55 11.58 12.30
N LYS A 926 -12.88 12.84 12.62
CA LYS A 926 -13.64 13.24 13.83
C LYS A 926 -14.86 14.14 13.56
N THR A 927 -15.02 14.63 12.33
CA THR A 927 -15.93 15.71 11.93
C THR A 927 -17.23 15.19 11.33
N PHE A 928 -18.32 15.92 11.54
CA PHE A 928 -19.64 15.63 10.96
C PHE A 928 -19.75 16.29 9.58
N GLU A 929 -19.50 15.53 8.52
CA GLU A 929 -19.45 16.02 7.13
C GLU A 929 -20.87 16.21 6.55
N PHE A 930 -21.66 17.05 7.20
CA PHE A 930 -23.07 17.29 6.88
C PHE A 930 -23.26 18.41 5.86
N MET A 931 -22.64 19.57 6.08
CA MET A 931 -22.84 20.78 5.27
C MET A 931 -21.54 21.57 5.13
N ALA A 932 -21.24 22.02 3.91
CA ALA A 932 -20.12 22.91 3.63
C ALA A 932 -20.40 24.35 4.09
N LYS A 933 -19.35 25.16 4.24
CA LYS A 933 -19.48 26.57 4.69
C LYS A 933 -20.26 27.48 3.73
N ASP A 934 -20.43 27.04 2.48
CA ASP A 934 -21.25 27.68 1.43
C ASP A 934 -22.72 27.23 1.42
N GLY A 935 -23.13 26.34 2.34
CA GLY A 935 -24.49 25.79 2.43
C GLY A 935 -24.71 24.49 1.67
N THR A 936 -23.73 24.00 0.90
CA THR A 936 -23.87 22.78 0.10
C THR A 936 -23.97 21.55 1.00
N ARG A 937 -24.97 20.70 0.78
CA ARG A 937 -25.08 19.37 1.43
C ARG A 937 -23.90 18.50 1.05
N ILE A 938 -23.18 17.95 2.04
CA ILE A 938 -22.09 17.00 1.82
C ILE A 938 -22.64 15.58 1.89
N ASP A 939 -22.97 15.09 3.08
CA ASP A 939 -23.48 13.73 3.28
C ASP A 939 -24.60 13.66 4.36
N ARG A 940 -25.13 12.45 4.57
CA ARG A 940 -26.19 12.09 5.51
C ARG A 940 -25.77 10.86 6.33
N GLU A 941 -24.74 11.02 7.16
CA GLU A 941 -24.39 10.06 8.21
C GLU A 941 -25.60 9.73 9.12
N PRO A 942 -25.58 8.65 9.93
CA PRO A 942 -26.60 8.44 10.94
C PRO A 942 -26.57 9.58 11.97
N PHE A 943 -27.65 10.35 12.07
CA PHE A 943 -27.85 11.43 13.05
C PHE A 943 -29.31 11.48 13.53
N ILE A 944 -29.55 12.22 14.60
CA ILE A 944 -30.85 12.84 14.93
C ILE A 944 -30.58 14.30 15.30
N MET A 945 -31.54 15.22 15.17
CA MET A 945 -31.26 16.65 15.39
C MET A 945 -32.33 17.45 16.12
N MET A 946 -31.87 18.33 16.99
CA MET A 946 -32.70 19.30 17.69
C MET A 946 -32.37 20.72 17.20
N ASN A 947 -33.37 21.43 16.69
CA ASN A 947 -33.21 22.79 16.23
C ASN A 947 -33.05 23.76 17.42
N LEU A 948 -32.19 24.76 17.27
CA LEU A 948 -31.86 25.78 18.26
C LEU A 948 -31.80 27.14 17.57
N VAL A 949 -32.32 28.17 18.22
CA VAL A 949 -32.11 29.57 17.84
C VAL A 949 -31.59 30.32 19.05
N LEU A 950 -30.47 31.01 18.89
CA LEU A 950 -29.93 31.90 19.92
C LEU A 950 -30.09 33.35 19.48
N VAL A 951 -30.71 34.15 20.34
CA VAL A 951 -31.06 35.55 20.07
C VAL A 951 -30.17 36.48 20.90
N ARG A 952 -29.49 37.42 20.24
CA ARG A 952 -28.77 38.51 20.89
C ARG A 952 -29.72 39.66 21.21
N VAL A 953 -29.58 40.25 22.39
CA VAL A 953 -30.18 41.54 22.76
C VAL A 953 -29.04 42.50 23.04
N GLN A 954 -28.85 43.49 22.17
CA GLN A 954 -27.74 44.44 22.24
C GLN A 954 -28.25 45.84 22.58
N GLY A 955 -27.65 46.47 23.59
CA GLY A 955 -27.93 47.88 23.92
C GLY A 955 -27.41 48.83 22.85
N VAL A 956 -28.24 49.80 22.44
CA VAL A 956 -27.90 50.86 21.48
C VAL A 956 -27.93 52.22 22.16
N SER A 957 -28.95 52.50 22.97
CA SER A 957 -29.00 53.65 23.88
C SER A 957 -29.76 53.28 25.16
N ASN A 958 -29.49 54.00 26.25
CA ASN A 958 -30.28 53.96 27.47
C ASN A 958 -30.66 55.41 27.83
N ASP A 959 -31.90 55.77 27.50
CA ASP A 959 -32.46 57.12 27.64
C ASP A 959 -33.31 57.27 28.91
N SER A 960 -33.25 56.26 29.79
CA SER A 960 -34.03 56.13 31.02
C SER A 960 -33.84 57.30 31.98
N LYS A 961 -34.94 57.83 32.51
CA LYS A 961 -34.96 59.03 33.36
C LYS A 961 -35.72 58.76 34.66
N GLY A 962 -35.05 59.00 35.79
CA GLY A 962 -35.66 59.05 37.11
C GLY A 962 -36.10 60.47 37.47
N GLN A 963 -37.20 60.61 38.20
CA GLN A 963 -37.56 61.86 38.89
C GLN A 963 -36.52 62.17 39.98
N LYS A 964 -35.80 63.29 39.82
CA LYS A 964 -34.60 63.65 40.60
C LYS A 964 -34.77 63.74 42.12
N ALA A 965 -36.00 63.75 42.63
CA ALA A 965 -36.28 63.90 44.06
C ALA A 965 -36.00 62.62 44.88
N ASN A 966 -36.34 61.44 44.34
CA ASN A 966 -36.39 60.19 45.11
C ASN A 966 -35.50 59.06 44.55
N CYS A 967 -35.17 59.11 43.25
CA CYS A 967 -34.39 58.09 42.56
C CYS A 967 -33.33 58.77 41.66
N SER A 968 -32.05 58.54 41.94
CA SER A 968 -30.95 59.03 41.12
C SER A 968 -30.23 57.87 40.41
N PRO A 969 -29.89 57.99 39.12
CA PRO A 969 -28.95 57.08 38.48
C PRO A 969 -27.57 57.25 39.14
N SER A 970 -26.98 56.15 39.62
CA SER A 970 -25.63 56.14 40.19
C SER A 970 -24.81 55.04 39.50
N PRO A 971 -23.84 55.39 38.63
CA PRO A 971 -23.07 54.40 37.92
C PRO A 971 -22.14 53.65 38.88
N ALA A 972 -22.12 52.33 38.80
CA ALA A 972 -21.09 51.53 39.46
C ALA A 972 -19.71 51.86 38.88
N VAL A 973 -18.66 51.74 39.71
CA VAL A 973 -17.28 52.05 39.30
C VAL A 973 -16.90 51.24 38.06
N GLY A 974 -16.64 51.93 36.94
CA GLY A 974 -16.32 51.33 35.65
C GLY A 974 -17.45 51.33 34.60
N GLN A 975 -18.68 51.74 34.93
CA GLN A 975 -19.77 51.87 33.95
C GLN A 975 -19.76 53.22 33.23
N THR A 976 -20.05 53.19 31.93
CA THR A 976 -20.34 54.37 31.10
C THR A 976 -21.85 54.49 30.84
N ALA A 977 -22.31 55.64 30.35
CA ALA A 977 -23.73 55.90 30.10
C ALA A 977 -24.40 54.90 29.13
N ALA A 978 -23.64 54.28 28.23
CA ALA A 978 -24.14 53.25 27.32
C ALA A 978 -24.43 51.89 28.01
N ASN A 979 -23.71 51.57 29.09
CA ASN A 979 -23.74 50.25 29.76
C ASN A 979 -24.29 50.36 31.20
N PHE A 980 -25.27 51.24 31.40
CA PHE A 980 -25.76 51.64 32.71
C PHE A 980 -26.78 50.64 33.30
N ALA A 981 -26.52 50.11 34.51
CA ALA A 981 -27.25 48.93 35.03
C ALA A 981 -27.88 49.06 36.44
N GLY A 982 -27.93 50.25 37.07
CA GLY A 982 -28.50 50.38 38.42
C GLY A 982 -28.85 51.79 38.87
N PHE A 983 -29.93 51.93 39.63
CA PHE A 983 -30.40 53.20 40.20
C PHE A 983 -30.35 53.15 41.72
N THR A 984 -29.96 54.26 42.35
CA THR A 984 -30.03 54.43 43.82
C THR A 984 -31.30 55.17 44.21
N THR A 985 -32.09 54.59 45.09
CA THR A 985 -33.19 55.27 45.77
C THR A 985 -32.64 56.05 46.97
N SER A 986 -33.14 57.27 47.19
CA SER A 986 -32.70 58.16 48.28
C SER A 986 -33.84 58.39 49.26
N SER A 987 -33.80 57.71 50.41
CA SER A 987 -34.76 57.88 51.51
C SER A 987 -34.54 59.15 52.36
N SER A 988 -33.60 60.02 51.97
CA SER A 988 -33.17 61.22 52.71
C SER A 988 -34.12 62.42 52.59
N GLY A 989 -35.20 62.33 51.82
CA GLY A 989 -36.27 63.32 51.77
C GLY A 989 -37.58 62.75 52.30
N GLY A 990 -38.16 63.37 53.33
CA GLY A 990 -39.41 62.93 53.98
C GLY A 990 -40.69 63.17 53.16
N GLY A 991 -40.62 63.12 51.83
CA GLY A 991 -41.76 63.26 50.94
C GLY A 991 -42.48 61.93 50.72
N ALA A 992 -43.81 61.91 50.83
CA ALA A 992 -44.60 60.73 50.48
C ALA A 992 -44.48 60.42 48.97
N TRP A 993 -44.55 59.14 48.62
CA TRP A 993 -44.62 58.66 47.23
C TRP A 993 -45.96 59.03 46.59
N THR A 994 -46.11 60.28 46.14
CA THR A 994 -47.29 60.76 45.40
C THR A 994 -47.19 60.39 43.91
N GLY A 995 -48.32 60.26 43.22
CA GLY A 995 -48.34 59.90 41.79
C GLY A 995 -47.53 60.84 40.89
N ALA A 996 -47.41 62.12 41.26
CA ALA A 996 -46.58 63.10 40.54
C ALA A 996 -45.07 62.91 40.74
N ASN A 997 -44.64 62.41 41.91
CA ASN A 997 -43.23 62.35 42.32
C ASN A 997 -42.64 60.92 42.24
N SER A 998 -43.44 59.93 41.82
CA SER A 998 -43.08 58.50 41.84
C SER A 998 -42.79 57.92 40.45
N GLY A 999 -42.71 58.76 39.42
CA GLY A 999 -42.51 58.34 38.03
C GLY A 999 -41.06 57.95 37.72
N TRP A 1000 -40.90 56.83 37.01
CA TRP A 1000 -39.66 56.41 36.35
C TRP A 1000 -39.96 56.09 34.89
N HIS A 1001 -39.18 56.66 33.97
CA HIS A 1001 -39.22 56.29 32.56
C HIS A 1001 -38.07 55.34 32.30
N ALA A 1002 -38.38 54.06 32.12
CA ALA A 1002 -37.48 53.09 31.53
C ALA A 1002 -37.56 53.24 30.01
N ASP A 1003 -36.49 53.75 29.40
CA ASP A 1003 -36.40 53.99 27.96
C ASP A 1003 -35.01 53.56 27.49
N ALA A 1004 -34.96 52.73 26.45
CA ALA A 1004 -33.72 52.22 25.88
C ALA A 1004 -33.97 51.67 24.49
N LYS A 1005 -33.12 52.04 23.55
CA LYS A 1005 -33.06 51.39 22.24
C LYS A 1005 -32.21 50.13 22.35
N VAL A 1006 -32.78 49.00 21.97
CA VAL A 1006 -32.09 47.72 21.85
C VAL A 1006 -32.27 47.13 20.46
N ASP A 1007 -31.21 46.55 19.92
CA ASP A 1007 -31.28 45.70 18.72
C ASP A 1007 -31.48 44.25 19.19
N VAL A 1008 -32.49 43.57 18.63
CA VAL A 1008 -32.81 42.17 18.95
C VAL A 1008 -32.63 41.35 17.68
N ILE A 1009 -31.67 40.42 17.70
CA ILE A 1009 -31.17 39.74 16.50
C ILE A 1009 -31.19 38.23 16.73
N GLY A 1010 -32.08 37.54 16.00
CA GLY A 1010 -32.18 36.09 15.96
C GLY A 1010 -31.49 35.50 14.73
N GLY A 1011 -31.99 34.35 14.26
CA GLY A 1011 -31.46 33.65 13.09
C GLY A 1011 -32.24 33.87 11.80
N GLY A 1012 -31.88 33.09 10.78
CA GLY A 1012 -32.56 33.01 9.49
C GLY A 1012 -32.21 34.14 8.52
N GLN A 1013 -32.80 34.08 7.33
CA GLN A 1013 -32.50 34.94 6.18
C GLN A 1013 -32.76 36.45 6.41
N ASP A 1014 -33.49 36.83 7.46
CA ASP A 1014 -33.79 38.21 7.82
C ASP A 1014 -33.46 38.58 9.28
N GLY A 1015 -32.80 37.68 10.02
CA GLY A 1015 -32.45 37.84 11.44
C GLY A 1015 -33.64 37.82 12.42
N LYS A 1016 -34.86 37.46 11.99
CA LYS A 1016 -36.06 37.47 12.86
C LYS A 1016 -36.52 36.10 13.34
N ARG A 1017 -35.86 35.00 12.96
CA ARG A 1017 -36.22 33.65 13.43
C ARG A 1017 -36.13 33.59 14.95
N GLY A 1018 -37.17 33.08 15.60
CA GLY A 1018 -37.27 32.93 17.06
C GLY A 1018 -37.66 34.20 17.82
N LEU A 1019 -37.74 35.38 17.19
CA LEU A 1019 -38.15 36.60 17.91
C LEU A 1019 -39.61 36.57 18.38
N ASP A 1020 -40.44 35.73 17.75
CA ASP A 1020 -41.81 35.37 18.16
C ASP A 1020 -41.88 34.52 19.46
N LYS A 1021 -40.73 34.26 20.09
CA LYS A 1021 -40.59 33.61 21.41
C LYS A 1021 -39.88 34.49 22.44
N VAL A 1022 -39.43 35.68 22.05
CA VAL A 1022 -38.72 36.62 22.93
C VAL A 1022 -39.70 37.63 23.52
N PHE A 1023 -40.02 37.46 24.80
CA PHE A 1023 -40.90 38.37 25.54
C PHE A 1023 -40.08 39.46 26.22
N GLY A 1024 -40.35 40.72 25.86
CA GLY A 1024 -39.72 41.88 26.49
C GLY A 1024 -40.19 42.08 27.93
N GLY A 1025 -39.28 41.98 28.90
CA GLY A 1025 -39.56 42.23 30.31
C GLY A 1025 -38.32 42.77 31.02
N TRP A 1026 -38.39 44.00 31.53
CA TRP A 1026 -37.30 44.63 32.28
C TRP A 1026 -37.50 44.45 33.79
N ILE A 1027 -36.75 43.52 34.38
CA ILE A 1027 -36.59 43.40 35.84
C ILE A 1027 -35.24 44.03 36.20
N GLN A 1028 -35.28 45.18 36.89
CA GLN A 1028 -34.06 45.83 37.37
C GLN A 1028 -33.41 45.05 38.52
N HIS A 1029 -32.08 45.09 38.62
CA HIS A 1029 -31.37 44.79 39.86
C HIS A 1029 -31.65 45.90 40.89
N ILE A 1030 -32.78 45.81 41.60
CA ILE A 1030 -33.13 46.78 42.65
C ILE A 1030 -32.23 46.53 43.88
N PHE A 1031 -31.13 47.28 43.98
CA PHE A 1031 -30.26 47.31 45.14
C PHE A 1031 -30.93 48.02 46.32
N LEU A 1032 -31.82 47.30 47.02
CA LEU A 1032 -32.46 47.75 48.26
C LEU A 1032 -31.45 47.87 49.41
N ASN A 1033 -30.86 49.05 49.56
CA ASN A 1033 -30.26 49.47 50.82
C ASN A 1033 -31.36 49.72 51.86
N ASN A 1034 -31.62 48.72 52.71
CA ASN A 1034 -32.48 48.73 53.91
C ASN A 1034 -33.52 49.87 54.02
N ILE A 1035 -34.71 49.68 53.43
CA ILE A 1035 -35.87 50.51 53.74
C ILE A 1035 -36.43 50.09 55.10
N SER A 1036 -35.97 50.73 56.18
CA SER A 1036 -36.59 50.61 57.51
C SER A 1036 -37.79 51.56 57.62
N SER A 1037 -38.90 51.23 56.96
CA SER A 1037 -40.14 52.01 57.04
C SER A 1037 -40.86 51.81 58.38
N ALA A 1038 -40.55 52.64 59.37
CA ALA A 1038 -41.39 52.78 60.56
C ALA A 1038 -42.67 53.52 60.18
N TYR A 1039 -43.84 52.89 60.38
CA TYR A 1039 -45.14 53.54 60.22
C TYR A 1039 -45.38 54.55 61.35
N ASN A 1040 -44.92 55.79 61.16
CA ASN A 1040 -45.40 56.94 61.92
C ASN A 1040 -46.78 57.35 61.39
N LEU A 1041 -47.82 56.62 61.78
CA LEU A 1041 -49.18 57.13 61.71
C LEU A 1041 -49.30 58.35 62.64
N PRO A 1042 -49.88 59.48 62.21
CA PRO A 1042 -50.22 60.55 63.14
C PRO A 1042 -51.29 60.05 64.13
N PRO A 1043 -51.24 60.45 65.42
CA PRO A 1043 -52.11 59.90 66.44
C PRO A 1043 -53.56 60.40 66.29
N VAL A 1044 -54.40 59.61 65.65
CA VAL A 1044 -55.87 59.77 65.70
C VAL A 1044 -56.40 59.00 66.91
N GLY A 1045 -56.52 59.69 68.05
CA GLY A 1045 -57.30 59.20 69.20
C GLY A 1045 -56.60 58.19 70.14
N GLY A 1046 -55.72 58.68 71.02
CA GLY A 1046 -55.72 58.26 72.43
C GLY A 1046 -55.30 56.82 72.83
N VAL A 1047 -54.75 55.99 71.93
CA VAL A 1047 -54.28 54.63 72.28
C VAL A 1047 -52.78 54.49 72.04
N THR A 1048 -52.03 54.02 73.05
CA THR A 1048 -50.59 53.76 72.96
C THR A 1048 -50.32 52.31 72.53
N PRO A 1049 -49.67 52.03 71.39
CA PRO A 1049 -49.30 50.67 71.01
C PRO A 1049 -48.12 50.15 71.86
N PRO A 1050 -48.10 48.85 72.23
CA PRO A 1050 -46.97 48.23 72.93
C PRO A 1050 -45.74 48.03 72.02
N ALA A 1051 -44.64 47.56 72.63
CA ALA A 1051 -43.29 47.62 72.06
C ALA A 1051 -43.06 46.86 70.73
N ARG A 1052 -42.07 47.35 69.97
CA ARG A 1052 -41.56 46.75 68.72
C ARG A 1052 -41.11 45.30 68.93
N ASN A 1053 -41.25 44.49 67.89
CA ASN A 1053 -40.35 43.38 67.61
C ASN A 1053 -39.98 43.38 66.12
N HIS A 1054 -38.71 43.10 65.80
CA HIS A 1054 -38.23 43.00 64.42
C HIS A 1054 -38.39 41.57 63.88
N LYS A 1055 -38.83 41.44 62.63
CA LYS A 1055 -38.44 40.41 61.66
C LYS A 1055 -38.49 41.00 60.25
#